data_AF-A0AAE0RKA0-F1
#
_entry.id   AF-A0AAE0RKA0-F1
#
_cell.length_a   1.000
_cell.length_b   1.000
_cell.length_c   1.000
_cell.angle_alpha   90.00
_cell.angle_beta   90.00
_cell.angle_gamma   90.00
#
_symmetry.space_group_name_H-M   'P 1'
#
loop_
_entity.id
_entity.type
_entity.pdbx_description
1 polymer ?
#
loop_
_entity_poly.entity_id
_entity_poly.type
_entity_poly.pdbx_seq_one_letter_code
_entity_poly.pdbx_strand_id
1 'polypeptide(L)'
;MLRPSSQSLFQYIPKAFDGIEVTTKTQVKLVDHLFQLFGFRMKIAVIGQSLFGQEVYKELRKEGHTIVGVFTIPDKDGKADPLGAEAEKDGVAVFKFPRWRVKGKAIDEVVAQYKAVGAELNVLPFCSQFIPMEVIDHPKHGSIIYHPSLLPRHRGASAINWTLIHGDKKGGFTVFWADDGLDTGPILLQKECDVEPDDTVNTIYKRFLFPEGVKGTVEAVKLIAEGKAPKIKQPEEGATYECIQKKDNAKIDWNQPAEAIHNWIRGNDKVPGAWAEVDGKNVTFYGSTLVDNGPTAKGQPLEIPGASQPGLVSKNGLILFGNDGKALLVKNLQFDDGKMIAAAQYFKAASSTAVELTEEEKNFAEQMKVVWKSILSNVETIDDSTDFFKSGAASMDVVRLVEEVKLRASQLQLQNEDVYMATTFQEFIQMCVRKLRGEDAEEELAVDYVEMNINNMTIRMPHQLFINGEFVDAEGGKTYKTINPTTAQPICDVSLAQISDVEKAVAAAKEAFENGEWGKMNPRDRGRLIYKLADLMEQHQEELATIESIDSGAVYTLALKTHVGMSIQTFRYFAGWCDKIQGCTIPINQARPNRNLTFTKKEPIGVCGIVIPWNYPLMMLAWKTAACLAAGNTVVLKPAQVTPLTAVKFAELSARAGFPKGVINILPGSGSLVGQRLSDHPDVRKLGFTGSTEIGKQIMKSCAISNVKKVSLELGGKSPLIIFSDCDLDKAVRMGMSSVFFNKGENCIAAGRLFVEESLHDTFVQRVVEEVKKMKIGDPLDRSTDHGPQNHKAHLDKLVEYCERGVKEGATLVCGGKQVNRPGFFFEPAVFTDVQDHMYIAIEESFGPVMIISRFQGGDVDGVLQRANATEYGLASGVFTRDISKALYVSERLQAGTVFVNTYNKTDVAAPFGGFKQSGFGKDLGQEALNEYLKTKAVTIEY
;
A
#
# COMPACT_ATOMS: atom_id res chain seq x y z
N MET A 1 10.98 -60.10 -27.82
CA MET A 1 12.35 -60.65 -27.77
C MET A 1 13.07 -60.04 -26.58
N LEU A 2 13.64 -60.92 -25.76
CA LEU A 2 14.52 -60.78 -24.58
C LEU A 2 14.88 -59.35 -24.09
N ARG A 3 14.46 -59.03 -22.87
CA ARG A 3 15.06 -57.96 -22.03
C ARG A 3 16.45 -58.41 -21.59
N PRO A 4 17.50 -57.57 -21.60
CA PRO A 4 18.71 -57.85 -20.85
C PRO A 4 18.46 -57.58 -19.36
N SER A 5 18.97 -58.47 -18.51
CA SER A 5 18.99 -58.34 -17.06
C SER A 5 19.89 -57.20 -16.59
N SER A 6 19.56 -56.62 -15.43
CA SER A 6 20.22 -55.50 -14.72
C SER A 6 21.71 -55.68 -14.36
N GLN A 7 22.39 -56.70 -14.89
CA GLN A 7 23.81 -56.99 -14.65
C GLN A 7 24.77 -56.41 -15.70
N SER A 8 24.31 -55.94 -16.87
CA SER A 8 25.23 -55.51 -17.95
C SER A 8 25.77 -54.08 -17.83
N LEU A 9 25.34 -53.30 -16.84
CA LEU A 9 25.82 -51.92 -16.61
C LEU A 9 26.90 -51.81 -15.53
N PHE A 10 27.22 -52.90 -14.82
CA PHE A 10 28.20 -52.90 -13.73
C PHE A 10 29.67 -53.14 -14.17
N GLN A 11 29.93 -53.39 -15.46
CA GLN A 11 31.29 -53.65 -15.96
C GLN A 11 32.16 -52.40 -16.17
N TYR A 12 31.62 -51.20 -15.99
CA TYR A 12 32.34 -49.93 -16.24
C TYR A 12 32.56 -49.07 -14.99
N ILE A 13 32.36 -49.60 -13.78
CA ILE A 13 32.66 -48.88 -12.53
C ILE A 13 34.14 -49.08 -12.17
N PRO A 14 34.93 -48.00 -11.97
CA PRO A 14 36.32 -48.13 -11.48
C PRO A 14 36.36 -48.89 -10.15
N LYS A 15 37.38 -49.72 -9.94
CA LYS A 15 37.67 -50.56 -8.74
C LYS A 15 37.81 -49.80 -7.40
N ALA A 16 37.31 -48.57 -7.28
CA ALA A 16 37.51 -47.71 -6.11
C ALA A 16 36.44 -47.86 -5.00
N PHE A 17 35.47 -48.77 -5.13
CA PHE A 17 34.32 -48.87 -4.20
C PHE A 17 33.98 -50.30 -3.73
N ASP A 18 34.98 -51.16 -3.51
CA ASP A 18 34.74 -52.38 -2.72
C ASP A 18 34.67 -52.01 -1.23
N GLY A 19 33.48 -52.11 -0.63
CA GLY A 19 33.31 -52.06 0.83
C GLY A 19 32.24 -51.11 1.39
N ILE A 20 31.43 -50.42 0.56
CA ILE A 20 30.38 -49.53 1.06
C ILE A 20 29.00 -50.16 0.83
N GLU A 21 28.30 -50.50 1.92
CA GLU A 21 26.88 -50.85 1.89
C GLU A 21 26.04 -49.60 1.54
N VAL A 22 25.59 -49.53 0.29
CA VAL A 22 24.79 -48.42 -0.22
C VAL A 22 23.30 -48.74 -0.04
N THR A 23 22.63 -48.07 0.88
CA THR A 23 21.17 -48.19 1.08
C THR A 23 20.38 -47.83 -0.19
N THR A 24 19.19 -48.42 -0.36
CA THR A 24 18.29 -48.25 -1.53
C THR A 24 17.98 -46.78 -1.88
N LYS A 25 18.00 -45.85 -0.91
CA LYS A 25 17.84 -44.41 -1.16
C LYS A 25 19.03 -43.76 -1.88
N THR A 26 20.24 -44.26 -1.66
CA THR A 26 21.46 -43.75 -2.28
C THR A 26 21.61 -44.28 -3.71
N GLN A 27 21.11 -45.50 -4.00
CA GLN A 27 20.99 -46.01 -5.37
C GLN A 27 20.02 -45.17 -6.22
N VAL A 28 18.86 -44.76 -5.69
CA VAL A 28 17.90 -43.91 -6.43
C VAL A 28 18.48 -42.53 -6.71
N LYS A 29 19.17 -41.89 -5.74
CA LYS A 29 19.86 -40.62 -5.97
C LYS A 29 21.01 -40.73 -6.98
N LEU A 30 21.73 -41.84 -6.99
CA LEU A 30 22.78 -42.08 -7.98
C LEU A 30 22.18 -42.29 -9.38
N VAL A 31 21.02 -42.97 -9.48
CA VAL A 31 20.29 -43.16 -10.74
C VAL A 31 19.69 -41.84 -11.24
N ASP A 32 19.13 -40.98 -10.38
CA ASP A 32 18.65 -39.65 -10.76
C ASP A 32 19.80 -38.72 -11.19
N HIS A 33 20.95 -38.81 -10.51
CA HIS A 33 22.14 -38.04 -10.88
C HIS A 33 22.80 -38.58 -12.17
N LEU A 34 22.76 -39.89 -12.39
CA LEU A 34 23.13 -40.53 -13.65
C LEU A 34 22.11 -40.21 -14.76
N PHE A 35 20.81 -40.04 -14.46
CA PHE A 35 19.79 -39.59 -15.42
C PHE A 35 19.99 -38.11 -15.81
N GLN A 36 20.45 -37.26 -14.90
CA GLN A 36 20.87 -35.89 -15.22
C GLN A 36 22.17 -35.85 -16.04
N LEU A 37 23.09 -36.80 -15.83
CA LEU A 37 24.34 -36.91 -16.59
C LEU A 37 24.17 -37.60 -17.96
N PHE A 38 23.18 -38.48 -18.12
CA PHE A 38 22.92 -39.30 -19.31
C PHE A 38 21.52 -39.12 -19.93
N GLY A 39 20.82 -38.02 -19.60
CA GLY A 39 19.47 -37.74 -20.13
C GLY A 39 19.42 -37.82 -21.65
N PHE A 40 18.31 -38.33 -22.20
CA PHE A 40 18.10 -38.49 -23.64
C PHE A 40 18.06 -37.12 -24.35
N ARG A 41 19.24 -36.59 -24.68
CA ARG A 41 19.40 -35.37 -25.48
C ARG A 41 18.97 -35.66 -26.92
N MET A 42 18.16 -34.77 -27.47
CA MET A 42 17.65 -34.86 -28.84
C MET A 42 18.14 -33.68 -29.66
N LYS A 43 18.26 -33.89 -30.97
CA LYS A 43 18.40 -32.82 -31.95
C LYS A 43 17.03 -32.26 -32.29
N ILE A 44 16.76 -31.01 -31.93
CA ILE A 44 15.44 -30.39 -32.08
C ILE A 44 15.49 -29.27 -33.12
N ALA A 45 14.51 -29.24 -34.03
CA ALA A 45 14.20 -28.06 -34.81
C ALA A 45 13.04 -27.30 -34.14
N VAL A 46 13.22 -26.00 -33.90
CA VAL A 46 12.16 -25.12 -33.36
C VAL A 46 11.54 -24.36 -34.52
N ILE A 47 10.25 -24.55 -34.76
CA ILE A 47 9.51 -23.94 -35.86
C ILE A 47 8.43 -23.03 -35.26
N GLY A 48 8.69 -21.73 -35.17
CA GLY A 48 7.78 -20.80 -34.52
C GLY A 48 8.29 -19.37 -34.55
N GLN A 49 7.67 -18.51 -33.75
CA GLN A 49 7.99 -17.08 -33.68
C GLN A 49 7.63 -16.53 -32.28
N SER A 50 7.79 -15.22 -32.08
CA SER A 50 7.46 -14.46 -30.87
C SER A 50 8.30 -14.80 -29.63
N LEU A 51 8.09 -14.03 -28.56
CA LEU A 51 8.69 -14.28 -27.24
C LEU A 51 8.35 -15.68 -26.70
N PHE A 52 7.18 -16.25 -27.05
CA PHE A 52 6.82 -17.58 -26.58
C PHE A 52 7.75 -18.65 -27.19
N GLY A 53 8.02 -18.54 -28.50
CA GLY A 53 8.99 -19.41 -29.16
C GLY A 53 10.40 -19.25 -28.59
N GLN A 54 10.82 -18.02 -28.30
CA GLN A 54 12.13 -17.71 -27.70
C GLN A 54 12.30 -18.37 -26.32
N GLU A 55 11.29 -18.30 -25.46
CA GLU A 55 11.37 -18.90 -24.12
C GLU A 55 11.34 -20.44 -24.16
N VAL A 56 10.54 -21.05 -25.05
CA VAL A 56 10.63 -22.50 -25.30
C VAL A 56 12.02 -22.89 -25.80
N TYR A 57 12.60 -22.15 -26.74
CA TYR A 57 13.96 -22.37 -27.23
C TYR A 57 15.00 -22.34 -26.11
N LYS A 58 14.96 -21.32 -25.24
CA LYS A 58 15.89 -21.18 -24.11
C LYS A 58 15.77 -22.34 -23.13
N GLU A 59 14.56 -22.72 -22.74
CA GLU A 59 14.36 -23.81 -21.78
C GLU A 59 14.74 -25.18 -22.37
N LEU A 60 14.48 -25.43 -23.66
CA LEU A 60 14.95 -26.67 -24.32
C LEU A 60 16.49 -26.78 -24.32
N ARG A 61 17.19 -25.67 -24.55
CA ARG A 61 18.67 -25.63 -24.46
C ARG A 61 19.16 -25.85 -23.04
N LYS A 62 18.49 -25.26 -22.06
CA LYS A 62 18.81 -25.38 -20.64
C LYS A 62 18.64 -26.81 -20.13
N GLU A 63 17.65 -27.56 -20.64
CA GLU A 63 17.48 -29.01 -20.43
C GLU A 63 18.52 -29.86 -21.18
N GLY A 64 19.43 -29.25 -21.94
CA GLY A 64 20.55 -29.92 -22.59
C GLY A 64 20.25 -30.49 -23.97
N HIS A 65 19.09 -30.19 -24.57
CA HIS A 65 18.81 -30.56 -25.96
C HIS A 65 19.66 -29.72 -26.93
N THR A 66 19.98 -30.30 -28.09
CA THR A 66 20.71 -29.59 -29.15
C THR A 66 19.73 -29.01 -30.14
N ILE A 67 19.63 -27.68 -30.25
CA ILE A 67 18.81 -27.05 -31.28
C ILE A 67 19.59 -27.01 -32.58
N VAL A 68 19.12 -27.75 -33.59
CA VAL A 68 19.82 -27.90 -34.88
C VAL A 68 19.39 -26.89 -35.93
N GLY A 69 18.26 -26.23 -35.72
CA GLY A 69 17.78 -25.15 -36.57
C GLY A 69 16.57 -24.45 -35.97
N VAL A 70 16.49 -23.14 -36.20
CA VAL A 70 15.33 -22.33 -35.85
C VAL A 70 14.69 -21.81 -37.13
N PHE A 71 13.41 -22.09 -37.31
CA PHE A 71 12.64 -21.67 -38.48
C PHE A 71 11.56 -20.69 -38.02
N THR A 72 11.72 -19.42 -38.40
CA THR A 72 10.83 -18.32 -37.99
C THR A 72 10.36 -17.52 -39.20
N ILE A 73 9.49 -16.55 -38.98
CA ILE A 73 8.99 -15.65 -40.02
C ILE A 73 10.09 -14.68 -40.51
N PRO A 74 9.95 -14.13 -41.73
CA PRO A 74 10.79 -13.02 -42.18
C PRO A 74 10.72 -11.82 -41.24
N ASP A 75 11.83 -11.07 -41.19
CA ASP A 75 11.92 -9.84 -40.42
C ASP A 75 10.86 -8.84 -40.90
N LYS A 76 10.17 -8.22 -39.95
CA LYS A 76 9.11 -7.26 -40.23
C LYS A 76 9.59 -5.86 -39.83
N ASP A 77 9.51 -4.92 -40.76
CA ASP A 77 9.91 -3.52 -40.55
C ASP A 77 11.34 -3.37 -40.01
N GLY A 78 12.26 -4.22 -40.50
CA GLY A 78 13.67 -4.23 -40.08
C GLY A 78 13.92 -4.81 -38.69
N LYS A 79 12.88 -5.31 -37.99
CA LYS A 79 13.01 -5.98 -36.69
C LYS A 79 12.99 -7.50 -36.87
N ALA A 80 14.03 -8.15 -36.37
CA ALA A 80 14.08 -9.60 -36.29
C ALA A 80 13.06 -10.14 -35.29
N ASP A 81 12.49 -11.29 -35.59
CA ASP A 81 11.64 -12.03 -34.66
C ASP A 81 12.45 -12.40 -33.39
N PRO A 82 11.89 -12.28 -32.16
CA PRO A 82 12.64 -12.52 -30.93
C PRO A 82 13.28 -13.91 -30.81
N LEU A 83 12.61 -14.95 -31.34
CA LEU A 83 13.18 -16.30 -31.36
C LEU A 83 14.36 -16.38 -32.35
N GLY A 84 14.22 -15.79 -33.54
CA GLY A 84 15.31 -15.70 -34.52
C GLY A 84 16.53 -14.94 -33.97
N ALA A 85 16.30 -13.77 -33.38
CA ALA A 85 17.36 -12.93 -32.82
C ALA A 85 18.14 -13.62 -31.69
N GLU A 86 17.45 -14.32 -30.77
CA GLU A 86 18.13 -15.08 -29.72
C GLU A 86 18.93 -16.25 -30.30
N ALA A 87 18.37 -16.98 -31.28
CA ALA A 87 19.04 -18.11 -31.89
C ALA A 87 20.30 -17.70 -32.69
N GLU A 88 20.25 -16.57 -33.40
CA GLU A 88 21.40 -15.98 -34.10
C GLU A 88 22.53 -15.61 -33.12
N LYS A 89 22.19 -14.94 -32.01
CA LYS A 89 23.13 -14.58 -30.93
C LYS A 89 23.84 -15.81 -30.35
N ASP A 90 23.11 -16.91 -30.31
CA ASP A 90 23.52 -18.19 -29.77
C ASP A 90 24.27 -19.09 -30.79
N GLY A 91 24.47 -18.61 -32.02
CA GLY A 91 25.17 -19.31 -33.11
C GLY A 91 24.39 -20.46 -33.74
N VAL A 92 23.07 -20.54 -33.52
CA VAL A 92 22.20 -21.56 -34.13
C VAL A 92 21.73 -21.07 -35.51
N ALA A 93 21.69 -21.97 -36.50
CA ALA A 93 21.22 -21.63 -37.83
C ALA A 93 19.76 -21.19 -37.81
N VAL A 94 19.48 -20.00 -38.37
CA VAL A 94 18.13 -19.41 -38.44
C VAL A 94 17.68 -19.33 -39.90
N PHE A 95 16.49 -19.83 -40.16
CA PHE A 95 15.86 -19.86 -41.48
C PHE A 95 14.58 -19.04 -41.45
N LYS A 96 14.49 -18.03 -42.33
CA LYS A 96 13.38 -17.05 -42.36
C LYS A 96 12.55 -17.19 -43.63
N PHE A 97 11.87 -18.33 -43.78
CA PHE A 97 11.10 -18.59 -45.00
C PHE A 97 9.77 -17.83 -44.98
N PRO A 98 9.40 -17.11 -46.07
CA PRO A 98 8.10 -16.43 -46.15
C PRO A 98 6.92 -17.41 -46.21
N ARG A 99 7.16 -18.65 -46.65
CA ARG A 99 6.17 -19.74 -46.74
C ARG A 99 6.88 -21.07 -46.96
N TRP A 100 6.26 -22.17 -46.49
CA TRP A 100 6.74 -23.55 -46.69
C TRP A 100 6.11 -24.25 -47.91
N ARG A 101 4.94 -23.75 -48.34
CA ARG A 101 4.14 -24.34 -49.42
C ARG A 101 3.55 -23.26 -50.33
N VAL A 102 3.35 -23.60 -51.60
CA VAL A 102 2.66 -22.77 -52.61
C VAL A 102 1.53 -23.59 -53.21
N LYS A 103 0.30 -23.05 -53.16
CA LYS A 103 -0.92 -23.76 -53.64
C LYS A 103 -1.06 -25.17 -53.05
N GLY A 104 -0.74 -25.33 -51.76
CA GLY A 104 -0.83 -26.60 -51.03
C GLY A 104 0.34 -27.57 -51.23
N LYS A 105 1.25 -27.32 -52.18
CA LYS A 105 2.44 -28.17 -52.41
C LYS A 105 3.67 -27.63 -51.69
N ALA A 106 4.46 -28.51 -51.09
CA ALA A 106 5.73 -28.15 -50.44
C ALA A 106 6.71 -27.53 -51.45
N ILE A 107 7.56 -26.62 -50.96
CA ILE A 107 8.65 -26.03 -51.76
C ILE A 107 9.89 -26.91 -51.58
N ASP A 108 10.30 -27.61 -52.64
CA ASP A 108 11.38 -28.61 -52.57
C ASP A 108 12.68 -28.08 -51.96
N GLU A 109 13.07 -26.85 -52.31
CA GLU A 109 14.28 -26.20 -51.78
C GLU A 109 14.19 -25.93 -50.27
N VAL A 110 13.04 -25.47 -49.78
CA VAL A 110 12.78 -25.22 -48.35
C VAL A 110 12.82 -26.53 -47.57
N VAL A 111 12.20 -27.59 -48.12
CA VAL A 111 12.23 -28.93 -47.54
C VAL A 111 13.66 -29.48 -47.50
N ALA A 112 14.45 -29.29 -48.56
CA ALA A 112 15.85 -29.73 -48.60
C ALA A 112 16.71 -29.01 -47.54
N GLN A 113 16.56 -27.70 -47.39
CA GLN A 113 17.25 -26.92 -46.36
C GLN A 113 16.85 -27.36 -44.94
N TYR A 114 15.57 -27.64 -44.71
CA TYR A 114 15.12 -28.22 -43.44
C TYR A 114 15.73 -29.61 -43.19
N LYS A 115 15.68 -30.53 -44.17
CA LYS A 115 16.22 -31.89 -44.00
C LYS A 115 17.72 -31.88 -43.68
N ALA A 116 18.46 -30.90 -44.21
CA ALA A 116 19.89 -30.73 -43.97
C ALA A 116 20.23 -30.45 -42.49
N VAL A 117 19.31 -29.94 -41.67
CA VAL A 117 19.59 -29.68 -40.24
C VAL A 117 19.59 -30.95 -39.39
N GLY A 118 19.03 -32.07 -39.88
CA GLY A 118 19.07 -33.36 -39.19
C GLY A 118 18.31 -33.39 -37.85
N ALA A 119 17.10 -32.82 -37.82
CA ALA A 119 16.23 -32.81 -36.65
C ALA A 119 15.67 -34.22 -36.32
N GLU A 120 15.66 -34.58 -35.04
CA GLU A 120 15.08 -35.81 -34.51
C GLU A 120 13.66 -35.59 -33.96
N LEU A 121 13.31 -34.34 -33.62
CA LEU A 121 11.99 -33.87 -33.21
C LEU A 121 11.77 -32.44 -33.72
N ASN A 122 10.58 -32.11 -34.21
CA ASN A 122 10.17 -30.72 -34.38
C ASN A 122 9.31 -30.25 -33.21
N VAL A 123 9.57 -29.03 -32.73
CA VAL A 123 8.76 -28.37 -31.71
C VAL A 123 8.20 -27.07 -32.31
N LEU A 124 6.87 -26.96 -32.36
CA LEU A 124 6.14 -25.84 -32.95
C LEU A 124 5.45 -25.02 -31.84
N PRO A 125 6.19 -24.17 -31.11
CA PRO A 125 5.66 -23.49 -29.92
C PRO A 125 4.68 -22.35 -30.26
N PHE A 126 4.86 -21.69 -31.41
CA PHE A 126 3.96 -20.64 -31.90
C PHE A 126 4.08 -20.58 -33.43
N CYS A 127 3.49 -21.54 -34.13
CA CYS A 127 3.61 -21.67 -35.57
C CYS A 127 2.42 -20.98 -36.28
N SER A 128 2.69 -19.94 -37.07
CA SER A 128 1.69 -19.21 -37.86
C SER A 128 1.61 -19.63 -39.32
N GLN A 129 2.51 -20.51 -39.75
CA GLN A 129 2.60 -21.00 -41.11
C GLN A 129 2.14 -22.46 -41.18
N PHE A 130 1.58 -22.84 -42.31
CA PHE A 130 1.25 -24.24 -42.56
C PHE A 130 2.49 -25.01 -42.99
N ILE A 131 2.86 -25.99 -42.17
CA ILE A 131 4.04 -26.83 -42.38
C ILE A 131 3.62 -28.07 -43.20
N PRO A 132 4.31 -28.38 -44.31
CA PRO A 132 3.97 -29.53 -45.15
C PRO A 132 4.31 -30.86 -44.46
N MET A 133 3.61 -31.94 -44.82
CA MET A 133 3.80 -33.26 -44.21
C MET A 133 5.22 -33.81 -44.41
N GLU A 134 5.88 -33.43 -45.50
CA GLU A 134 7.28 -33.76 -45.78
C GLU A 134 8.28 -33.20 -44.74
N VAL A 135 7.85 -32.24 -43.91
CA VAL A 135 8.58 -31.67 -42.78
C VAL A 135 8.04 -32.21 -41.46
N ILE A 136 6.71 -32.32 -41.31
CA ILE A 136 6.06 -32.83 -40.09
C ILE A 136 6.43 -34.29 -39.80
N ASP A 137 6.46 -35.15 -40.82
CA ASP A 137 6.72 -36.59 -40.68
C ASP A 137 8.21 -36.95 -40.75
N HIS A 138 9.08 -35.99 -41.05
CA HIS A 138 10.50 -36.27 -41.29
C HIS A 138 11.29 -36.68 -40.04
N PRO A 139 11.15 -36.02 -38.87
CA PRO A 139 11.90 -36.41 -37.68
C PRO A 139 11.45 -37.77 -37.16
N LYS A 140 12.41 -38.59 -36.72
CA LYS A 140 12.14 -39.95 -36.21
C LYS A 140 11.22 -39.98 -34.98
N HIS A 141 11.17 -38.89 -34.18
CA HIS A 141 10.27 -38.75 -33.04
C HIS A 141 9.01 -37.94 -33.37
N GLY A 142 8.81 -37.51 -34.62
CA GLY A 142 7.64 -36.76 -35.08
C GLY A 142 7.75 -35.25 -34.83
N SER A 143 6.59 -34.60 -34.83
CA SER A 143 6.45 -33.15 -34.63
C SER A 143 5.33 -32.88 -33.62
N ILE A 144 5.56 -31.92 -32.71
CA ILE A 144 4.56 -31.47 -31.74
C ILE A 144 4.30 -29.98 -31.88
N ILE A 145 3.08 -29.58 -31.56
CA ILE A 145 2.60 -28.20 -31.70
C ILE A 145 1.80 -27.79 -30.47
N TYR A 146 1.99 -26.53 -30.07
CA TYR A 146 1.26 -25.88 -28.99
C TYR A 146 0.05 -25.12 -29.56
N HIS A 147 -1.12 -25.27 -28.91
CA HIS A 147 -2.34 -24.52 -29.23
C HIS A 147 -2.97 -23.95 -27.95
N PRO A 148 -3.34 -22.66 -27.92
CA PRO A 148 -3.83 -21.98 -26.72
C PRO A 148 -5.34 -22.22 -26.49
N SER A 149 -5.77 -23.47 -26.57
CA SER A 149 -7.11 -23.91 -26.16
C SER A 149 -7.12 -25.33 -25.64
N LEU A 150 -8.22 -25.68 -24.97
CA LEU A 150 -8.53 -27.06 -24.59
C LEU A 150 -9.21 -27.77 -25.79
N LEU A 151 -8.39 -28.31 -26.69
CA LEU A 151 -8.87 -29.03 -27.86
C LEU A 151 -9.75 -30.23 -27.46
N PRO A 152 -10.84 -30.50 -28.21
CA PRO A 152 -11.12 -30.02 -29.55
C PRO A 152 -11.89 -28.68 -29.62
N ARG A 153 -12.17 -28.02 -28.50
CA ARG A 153 -12.95 -26.78 -28.46
C ARG A 153 -12.08 -25.58 -28.86
N HIS A 154 -12.68 -24.63 -29.58
CA HIS A 154 -12.05 -23.43 -30.12
C HIS A 154 -10.83 -23.74 -31.00
N ARG A 155 -11.04 -24.39 -32.15
CA ARG A 155 -9.98 -24.60 -33.15
C ARG A 155 -9.69 -23.30 -33.91
N GLY A 156 -8.43 -23.08 -34.27
CA GLY A 156 -7.97 -21.97 -35.09
C GLY A 156 -7.36 -20.77 -34.36
N ALA A 157 -7.01 -19.74 -35.14
CA ALA A 157 -6.08 -18.67 -34.72
C ALA A 157 -6.62 -17.67 -33.66
N SER A 158 -7.90 -17.75 -33.29
CA SER A 158 -8.54 -16.86 -32.29
C SER A 158 -9.11 -17.63 -31.10
N ALA A 159 -8.52 -18.78 -30.78
CA ALA A 159 -9.07 -19.68 -29.78
C ALA A 159 -9.21 -19.06 -28.37
N ILE A 160 -8.26 -18.20 -27.98
CA ILE A 160 -8.32 -17.46 -26.71
C ILE A 160 -9.52 -16.50 -26.71
N ASN A 161 -9.71 -15.75 -27.81
CA ASN A 161 -10.84 -14.84 -27.97
C ASN A 161 -12.16 -15.62 -27.80
N TRP A 162 -12.30 -16.76 -28.47
CA TRP A 162 -13.53 -17.55 -28.44
C TRP A 162 -13.80 -18.22 -27.10
N THR A 163 -12.76 -18.59 -26.36
CA THR A 163 -12.89 -19.05 -24.96
C THR A 163 -13.57 -17.97 -24.11
N LEU A 164 -13.15 -16.71 -24.27
CA LEU A 164 -13.70 -15.57 -23.52
C LEU A 164 -15.08 -15.13 -24.03
N ILE A 165 -15.27 -15.07 -25.35
CA ILE A 165 -16.52 -14.68 -26.01
C ILE A 165 -17.66 -15.64 -25.64
N HIS A 166 -17.39 -16.95 -25.59
CA HIS A 166 -18.40 -17.93 -25.18
C HIS A 166 -18.61 -17.99 -23.66
N GLY A 167 -17.82 -17.25 -22.87
CA GLY A 167 -17.94 -17.21 -21.42
C GLY A 167 -17.53 -18.51 -20.74
N ASP A 168 -16.65 -19.29 -21.38
CA ASP A 168 -16.16 -20.56 -20.84
C ASP A 168 -15.52 -20.34 -19.47
N LYS A 169 -15.86 -21.20 -18.50
CA LYS A 169 -15.32 -21.11 -17.13
C LYS A 169 -13.93 -21.74 -17.00
N LYS A 170 -13.54 -22.54 -17.99
CA LYS A 170 -12.26 -23.23 -18.09
C LYS A 170 -11.59 -22.87 -19.41
N GLY A 171 -10.34 -22.44 -19.31
CA GLY A 171 -9.46 -22.19 -20.46
C GLY A 171 -8.20 -23.02 -20.29
N GLY A 172 -7.28 -22.96 -21.24
CA GLY A 172 -6.05 -23.71 -21.15
C GLY A 172 -5.35 -23.87 -22.48
N PHE A 173 -4.42 -24.81 -22.54
CA PHE A 173 -3.68 -25.11 -23.75
C PHE A 173 -3.54 -26.61 -23.97
N THR A 174 -3.26 -26.95 -25.23
CA THR A 174 -3.01 -28.31 -25.68
C THR A 174 -1.68 -28.36 -26.42
N VAL A 175 -0.84 -29.34 -26.06
CA VAL A 175 0.27 -29.79 -26.90
C VAL A 175 -0.15 -31.11 -27.55
N PHE A 176 -0.07 -31.18 -28.87
CA PHE A 176 -0.53 -32.33 -29.64
C PHE A 176 0.47 -32.68 -30.74
N TRP A 177 0.34 -33.89 -31.27
CA TRP A 177 1.12 -34.39 -32.39
C TRP A 177 0.63 -33.74 -33.67
N ALA A 178 1.50 -33.02 -34.38
CA ALA A 178 1.11 -32.30 -35.60
C ALA A 178 0.70 -33.29 -36.71
N ASP A 179 -0.34 -32.93 -37.45
CA ASP A 179 -0.82 -33.62 -38.66
C ASP A 179 -1.12 -32.58 -39.76
N ASP A 180 -1.76 -33.01 -40.86
CA ASP A 180 -2.12 -32.09 -41.96
C ASP A 180 -3.24 -31.10 -41.55
N GLY A 181 -3.95 -31.41 -40.46
CA GLY A 181 -4.86 -30.47 -39.82
C GLY A 181 -4.12 -29.50 -38.91
N LEU A 182 -4.61 -28.27 -38.81
CA LEU A 182 -3.98 -27.25 -37.96
C LEU A 182 -3.94 -27.63 -36.49
N ASP A 183 -4.99 -28.30 -36.01
CA ASP A 183 -5.33 -28.51 -34.60
C ASP A 183 -6.13 -29.81 -34.36
N THR A 184 -5.96 -30.82 -35.22
CA THR A 184 -6.72 -32.08 -35.18
C THR A 184 -5.93 -33.29 -34.68
N GLY A 185 -4.61 -33.20 -34.64
CA GLY A 185 -3.77 -34.34 -34.32
C GLY A 185 -3.88 -34.84 -32.87
N PRO A 186 -3.40 -36.05 -32.56
CA PRO A 186 -3.57 -36.66 -31.24
C PRO A 186 -3.00 -35.80 -30.10
N ILE A 187 -3.74 -35.67 -28.99
CA ILE A 187 -3.32 -34.95 -27.78
C ILE A 187 -2.14 -35.68 -27.13
N LEU A 188 -1.13 -34.91 -26.76
CA LEU A 188 0.01 -35.34 -25.96
C LEU A 188 -0.15 -34.84 -24.52
N LEU A 189 -0.45 -33.55 -24.33
CA LEU A 189 -0.56 -32.91 -23.02
C LEU A 189 -1.60 -31.79 -23.06
N GLN A 190 -2.40 -31.67 -22.00
CA GLN A 190 -3.34 -30.56 -21.80
C GLN A 190 -3.22 -30.05 -20.37
N LYS A 191 -3.30 -28.73 -20.20
CA LYS A 191 -3.44 -28.10 -18.88
C LYS A 191 -4.53 -27.04 -18.92
N GLU A 192 -5.36 -27.04 -17.89
CA GLU A 192 -6.48 -26.12 -17.74
C GLU A 192 -6.24 -25.09 -16.63
N CYS A 193 -6.95 -23.97 -16.72
CA CYS A 193 -7.07 -22.96 -15.68
C CYS A 193 -8.50 -22.43 -15.60
N ASP A 194 -8.85 -21.83 -14.47
CA ASP A 194 -10.11 -21.09 -14.34
C ASP A 194 -10.01 -19.77 -15.13
N VAL A 195 -11.05 -19.47 -15.91
CA VAL A 195 -11.21 -18.18 -16.59
C VAL A 195 -11.88 -17.22 -15.62
N GLU A 196 -11.17 -16.17 -15.23
CA GLU A 196 -11.72 -15.18 -14.29
C GLU A 196 -12.82 -14.33 -14.96
N PRO A 197 -13.77 -13.76 -14.18
CA PRO A 197 -14.87 -12.97 -14.74
C PRO A 197 -14.42 -11.82 -15.65
N ASP A 198 -13.30 -11.17 -15.33
CA ASP A 198 -12.77 -10.01 -16.06
C ASP A 198 -11.49 -10.34 -16.84
N ASP A 199 -11.20 -11.63 -17.05
CA ASP A 199 -10.08 -12.00 -17.91
C ASP A 199 -10.29 -11.48 -19.34
N THR A 200 -9.22 -10.91 -19.89
CA THR A 200 -9.06 -10.51 -21.28
C THR A 200 -8.10 -11.47 -21.99
N VAL A 201 -8.03 -11.40 -23.33
CA VAL A 201 -7.08 -12.21 -24.13
C VAL A 201 -5.66 -12.09 -23.58
N ASN A 202 -5.24 -10.87 -23.22
CA ASN A 202 -3.91 -10.59 -22.73
C ASN A 202 -3.68 -11.04 -21.27
N THR A 203 -4.68 -10.92 -20.38
CA THR A 203 -4.51 -11.30 -18.97
C THR A 203 -4.40 -12.81 -18.83
N ILE A 204 -5.29 -13.59 -19.46
CA ILE A 204 -5.21 -15.06 -19.41
C ILE A 204 -3.94 -15.57 -20.11
N TYR A 205 -3.52 -14.90 -21.19
CA TYR A 205 -2.27 -15.24 -21.88
C TYR A 205 -1.06 -15.04 -20.97
N LYS A 206 -0.92 -13.87 -20.33
CA LYS A 206 0.23 -13.59 -19.45
C LYS A 206 0.19 -14.38 -18.15
N ARG A 207 -1.00 -14.60 -17.58
CA ARG A 207 -1.21 -15.28 -16.29
C ARG A 207 -0.95 -16.78 -16.40
N PHE A 208 -1.40 -17.42 -17.48
CA PHE A 208 -1.38 -18.88 -17.60
C PHE A 208 -0.80 -19.39 -18.91
N LEU A 209 -1.38 -19.01 -20.06
CA LEU A 209 -1.04 -19.65 -21.35
C LEU A 209 0.43 -19.47 -21.74
N PHE A 210 1.03 -18.32 -21.47
CA PHE A 210 2.45 -18.07 -21.73
C PHE A 210 3.36 -18.88 -20.78
N PRO A 211 3.34 -18.64 -19.45
CA PRO A 211 4.30 -19.30 -18.55
C PRO A 211 4.07 -20.82 -18.47
N GLU A 212 2.83 -21.29 -18.40
CA GLU A 212 2.54 -22.72 -18.31
C GLU A 212 2.59 -23.40 -19.67
N GLY A 213 2.31 -22.69 -20.76
CA GLY A 213 2.48 -23.21 -22.11
C GLY A 213 3.95 -23.49 -22.47
N VAL A 214 4.87 -22.59 -22.06
CA VAL A 214 6.31 -22.83 -22.22
C VAL A 214 6.72 -24.09 -21.47
N LYS A 215 6.36 -24.20 -20.18
CA LYS A 215 6.65 -25.38 -19.36
C LYS A 215 6.03 -26.65 -19.93
N GLY A 216 4.76 -26.59 -20.34
CA GLY A 216 4.03 -27.72 -20.90
C GLY A 216 4.62 -28.21 -22.23
N THR A 217 5.13 -27.30 -23.05
CA THR A 217 5.83 -27.65 -24.30
C THR A 217 7.14 -28.38 -24.01
N VAL A 218 7.93 -27.90 -23.05
CA VAL A 218 9.19 -28.56 -22.62
C VAL A 218 8.91 -29.92 -21.95
N GLU A 219 7.86 -30.00 -21.13
CA GLU A 219 7.37 -31.25 -20.53
C GLU A 219 6.96 -32.27 -21.60
N ALA A 220 6.28 -31.84 -22.66
CA ALA A 220 5.94 -32.70 -23.78
C ALA A 220 7.19 -33.26 -24.48
N VAL A 221 8.23 -32.44 -24.69
CA VAL A 221 9.52 -32.91 -25.24
C VAL A 221 10.17 -33.95 -24.34
N LYS A 222 10.13 -33.73 -23.02
CA LYS A 222 10.66 -34.69 -22.04
C LYS A 222 9.92 -36.03 -22.09
N LEU A 223 8.59 -36.01 -22.17
CA LEU A 223 7.78 -37.23 -22.31
C LEU A 223 8.14 -38.00 -23.59
N ILE A 224 8.46 -37.31 -24.68
CA ILE A 224 8.91 -37.93 -25.94
C ILE A 224 10.29 -38.56 -25.77
N ALA A 225 11.24 -37.83 -25.17
CA ALA A 225 12.60 -38.30 -24.92
C ALA A 225 12.62 -39.57 -24.05
N GLU A 226 11.69 -39.67 -23.11
CA GLU A 226 11.52 -40.82 -22.22
C GLU A 226 10.70 -41.98 -22.85
N GLY A 227 10.16 -41.81 -24.06
CA GLY A 227 9.30 -42.80 -24.71
C GLY A 227 7.93 -42.98 -24.05
N LYS A 228 7.46 -41.98 -23.29
CA LYS A 228 6.21 -42.00 -22.52
C LYS A 228 5.11 -41.10 -23.08
N ALA A 229 5.39 -40.33 -24.13
CA ALA A 229 4.43 -39.39 -24.70
C ALA A 229 3.19 -40.12 -25.27
N PRO A 230 1.98 -39.83 -24.76
CA PRO A 230 0.76 -40.47 -25.22
C PRO A 230 0.31 -39.90 -26.59
N LYS A 231 -0.49 -40.67 -27.32
CA LYS A 231 -1.15 -40.28 -28.59
C LYS A 231 -2.65 -40.43 -28.44
N ILE A 232 -3.27 -39.54 -27.67
CA ILE A 232 -4.70 -39.62 -27.35
C ILE A 232 -5.49 -39.03 -28.53
N LYS A 233 -6.33 -39.84 -29.20
CA LYS A 233 -7.17 -39.33 -30.29
C LYS A 233 -8.11 -38.24 -29.76
N GLN A 234 -8.14 -37.08 -30.42
CA GLN A 234 -9.09 -36.03 -30.08
C GLN A 234 -10.54 -36.49 -30.31
N PRO A 235 -11.49 -36.16 -29.41
CA PRO A 235 -12.91 -36.39 -29.66
C PRO A 235 -13.42 -35.46 -30.76
N GLU A 236 -14.43 -35.91 -31.51
CA GLU A 236 -15.16 -35.06 -32.47
C GLU A 236 -16.30 -34.28 -31.79
N GLU A 237 -16.81 -34.80 -30.66
CA GLU A 237 -17.84 -34.16 -29.85
C GLU A 237 -17.29 -32.90 -29.17
N GLY A 238 -17.99 -31.77 -29.34
CA GLY A 238 -17.60 -30.46 -28.78
C GLY A 238 -16.55 -29.69 -29.59
N ALA A 239 -16.12 -30.21 -30.75
CA ALA A 239 -15.21 -29.51 -31.65
C ALA A 239 -15.89 -28.28 -32.29
N THR A 240 -15.24 -27.13 -32.27
CA THR A 240 -15.75 -25.89 -32.86
C THR A 240 -14.71 -25.24 -33.77
N TYR A 241 -15.17 -24.67 -34.89
CA TYR A 241 -14.34 -23.98 -35.89
C TYR A 241 -14.84 -22.55 -36.07
N GLU A 242 -14.46 -21.68 -35.16
CA GLU A 242 -14.87 -20.30 -35.19
C GLU A 242 -14.00 -19.45 -36.13
N CYS A 243 -14.57 -18.36 -36.62
CA CYS A 243 -13.84 -17.48 -37.53
C CYS A 243 -12.74 -16.71 -36.81
N ILE A 244 -11.70 -16.31 -37.56
CA ILE A 244 -10.63 -15.47 -37.04
C ILE A 244 -11.20 -14.10 -36.66
N GLN A 245 -10.93 -13.63 -35.45
CA GLN A 245 -11.29 -12.30 -34.99
C GLN A 245 -10.38 -11.25 -35.64
N LYS A 246 -11.00 -10.29 -36.32
CA LYS A 246 -10.40 -9.14 -37.01
C LYS A 246 -11.24 -7.91 -36.72
N LYS A 247 -10.72 -6.72 -37.00
CA LYS A 247 -11.47 -5.49 -36.71
C LYS A 247 -12.84 -5.49 -37.42
N ASP A 248 -12.88 -5.89 -38.68
CA ASP A 248 -14.09 -5.89 -39.51
C ASP A 248 -15.24 -6.75 -38.95
N ASN A 249 -14.96 -7.80 -38.16
CA ASN A 249 -15.96 -8.68 -37.57
C ASN A 249 -16.08 -8.58 -36.04
N ALA A 250 -15.40 -7.60 -35.41
CA ALA A 250 -15.46 -7.34 -33.97
C ALA A 250 -16.45 -6.22 -33.59
N LYS A 251 -17.43 -5.94 -34.45
CA LYS A 251 -18.49 -4.97 -34.14
C LYS A 251 -19.36 -5.50 -33.01
N ILE A 252 -19.67 -4.67 -32.02
CA ILE A 252 -20.53 -5.02 -30.90
C ILE A 252 -21.98 -5.10 -31.39
N ASP A 253 -22.63 -6.23 -31.14
CA ASP A 253 -24.07 -6.37 -31.23
C ASP A 253 -24.69 -6.07 -29.87
N TRP A 254 -25.37 -4.93 -29.77
CA TRP A 254 -25.95 -4.43 -28.53
C TRP A 254 -27.23 -5.15 -28.13
N ASN A 255 -27.87 -5.92 -29.03
CA ASN A 255 -29.10 -6.65 -28.71
C ASN A 255 -28.80 -8.00 -28.04
N GLN A 256 -28.01 -7.96 -26.96
CA GLN A 256 -27.58 -9.14 -26.21
C GLN A 256 -27.64 -8.88 -24.70
N PRO A 257 -27.65 -9.94 -23.86
CA PRO A 257 -27.54 -9.79 -22.40
C PRO A 257 -26.21 -9.12 -22.00
N ALA A 258 -26.18 -8.45 -20.85
CA ALA A 258 -24.97 -7.71 -20.42
C ALA A 258 -23.72 -8.59 -20.31
N GLU A 259 -23.87 -9.86 -19.91
CA GLU A 259 -22.79 -10.85 -19.87
C GLU A 259 -22.22 -11.16 -21.26
N ALA A 260 -23.07 -11.25 -22.29
CA ALA A 260 -22.62 -11.50 -23.66
C ALA A 260 -21.85 -10.29 -24.23
N ILE A 261 -22.33 -9.07 -23.98
CA ILE A 261 -21.64 -7.83 -24.35
C ILE A 261 -20.27 -7.74 -23.64
N HIS A 262 -20.23 -8.05 -22.34
CA HIS A 262 -18.99 -8.10 -21.57
C HIS A 262 -18.00 -9.13 -22.11
N ASN A 263 -18.47 -10.35 -22.37
CA ASN A 263 -17.65 -11.42 -22.95
C ASN A 263 -17.12 -11.05 -24.34
N TRP A 264 -17.93 -10.37 -25.15
CA TRP A 264 -17.53 -9.87 -26.46
C TRP A 264 -16.43 -8.82 -26.37
N ILE A 265 -16.57 -7.86 -25.45
CA ILE A 265 -15.58 -6.80 -25.22
C ILE A 265 -14.26 -7.40 -24.70
N ARG A 266 -14.29 -8.17 -23.62
CA ARG A 266 -13.06 -8.74 -23.01
C ARG A 266 -12.38 -9.77 -23.93
N GLY A 267 -13.17 -10.51 -24.71
CA GLY A 267 -12.68 -11.48 -25.67
C GLY A 267 -12.08 -10.85 -26.93
N ASN A 268 -12.31 -9.56 -27.18
CA ASN A 268 -11.68 -8.80 -28.24
C ASN A 268 -10.78 -7.67 -27.70
N ASP A 269 -10.47 -7.64 -26.40
CA ASP A 269 -9.68 -6.56 -25.80
C ASP A 269 -8.28 -6.49 -26.43
N LYS A 270 -7.91 -5.28 -26.88
CA LYS A 270 -6.71 -4.91 -27.67
C LYS A 270 -6.52 -5.58 -29.03
N VAL A 271 -6.95 -6.82 -29.21
CA VAL A 271 -6.75 -7.57 -30.45
C VAL A 271 -8.03 -8.34 -30.79
N PRO A 272 -8.84 -7.88 -31.76
CA PRO A 272 -8.69 -6.68 -32.59
C PRO A 272 -9.29 -5.39 -32.00
N GLY A 273 -9.97 -5.47 -30.85
CA GLY A 273 -10.71 -4.37 -30.23
C GLY A 273 -12.20 -4.36 -30.62
N ALA A 274 -13.08 -4.70 -29.67
CA ALA A 274 -14.54 -4.62 -29.84
C ALA A 274 -15.00 -3.19 -30.06
N TRP A 275 -15.76 -2.92 -31.11
CA TRP A 275 -16.11 -1.55 -31.51
C TRP A 275 -17.58 -1.36 -31.84
N ALA A 276 -18.06 -0.12 -31.73
CA ALA A 276 -19.35 0.31 -32.23
C ALA A 276 -19.28 1.76 -32.70
N GLU A 277 -20.30 2.22 -33.42
CA GLU A 277 -20.43 3.62 -33.78
C GLU A 277 -21.05 4.39 -32.60
N VAL A 278 -20.45 5.51 -32.20
CA VAL A 278 -20.95 6.43 -31.17
C VAL A 278 -20.73 7.85 -31.68
N ASP A 279 -21.77 8.68 -31.69
CA ASP A 279 -21.74 10.05 -32.24
C ASP A 279 -21.13 10.14 -33.67
N GLY A 280 -21.42 9.15 -34.53
CA GLY A 280 -20.92 9.09 -35.91
C GLY A 280 -19.43 8.74 -36.06
N LYS A 281 -18.77 8.27 -34.99
CA LYS A 281 -17.37 7.81 -35.00
C LYS A 281 -17.30 6.35 -34.57
N ASN A 282 -16.35 5.57 -35.10
CA ASN A 282 -16.12 4.25 -34.53
C ASN A 282 -15.32 4.40 -33.23
N VAL A 283 -15.85 3.77 -32.18
CA VAL A 283 -15.27 3.77 -30.84
C VAL A 283 -15.03 2.32 -30.45
N THR A 284 -13.84 2.05 -29.96
CA THR A 284 -13.43 0.74 -29.44
C THR A 284 -13.50 0.75 -27.91
N PHE A 285 -14.08 -0.29 -27.32
CA PHE A 285 -14.40 -0.40 -25.91
C PHE A 285 -13.41 -1.35 -25.22
N TYR A 286 -12.90 -0.98 -24.04
CA TYR A 286 -11.89 -1.76 -23.31
C TYR A 286 -12.15 -1.83 -21.80
N GLY A 287 -11.68 -2.92 -21.19
CA GLY A 287 -11.75 -3.12 -19.74
C GLY A 287 -13.18 -3.16 -19.22
N SER A 288 -14.00 -4.04 -19.79
CA SER A 288 -15.37 -4.27 -19.33
C SER A 288 -15.39 -5.06 -18.01
N THR A 289 -16.39 -4.79 -17.15
CA THR A 289 -16.68 -5.54 -15.92
C THR A 289 -18.19 -5.59 -15.68
N LEU A 290 -18.73 -6.72 -15.23
CA LEU A 290 -20.15 -6.84 -14.87
C LEU A 290 -20.47 -6.06 -13.58
N VAL A 291 -21.66 -5.48 -13.51
CA VAL A 291 -22.11 -4.68 -12.34
C VAL A 291 -23.29 -5.37 -11.66
N ASP A 292 -23.10 -5.80 -10.41
CA ASP A 292 -24.09 -6.59 -9.66
C ASP A 292 -25.26 -5.79 -9.08
N ASN A 293 -25.17 -4.45 -9.05
CA ASN A 293 -26.18 -3.56 -8.47
C ASN A 293 -26.86 -2.71 -9.56
N GLY A 294 -28.19 -2.82 -9.67
CA GLY A 294 -29.03 -1.99 -10.54
C GLY A 294 -28.87 -0.48 -10.29
N PRO A 295 -29.35 0.38 -11.20
CA PRO A 295 -28.84 1.74 -11.38
C PRO A 295 -29.22 2.67 -10.20
N THR A 296 -28.24 2.95 -9.34
CA THR A 296 -28.15 4.20 -8.55
C THR A 296 -27.05 5.12 -9.08
N ALA A 297 -26.42 4.77 -10.20
CA ALA A 297 -25.34 5.56 -10.78
C ALA A 297 -25.91 6.81 -11.49
N LYS A 298 -25.65 7.99 -10.90
CA LYS A 298 -25.78 9.27 -11.59
C LYS A 298 -24.68 9.34 -12.66
N GLY A 299 -25.05 9.55 -13.91
CA GLY A 299 -24.13 9.71 -15.04
C GLY A 299 -24.80 10.47 -16.18
N GLN A 300 -23.99 11.08 -17.06
CA GLN A 300 -24.50 11.78 -18.23
C GLN A 300 -24.86 10.75 -19.32
N PRO A 301 -26.07 10.81 -19.90
CA PRO A 301 -26.51 9.84 -20.91
C PRO A 301 -25.72 9.99 -22.21
N LEU A 302 -25.33 8.86 -22.81
CA LEU A 302 -24.64 8.73 -24.07
C LEU A 302 -25.44 7.80 -24.98
N GLU A 303 -25.94 8.35 -26.09
CA GLU A 303 -26.68 7.58 -27.09
C GLU A 303 -25.73 6.67 -27.86
N ILE A 304 -26.07 5.38 -27.92
CA ILE A 304 -25.30 4.37 -28.66
C ILE A 304 -26.26 3.68 -29.63
N PRO A 305 -26.13 3.90 -30.95
CA PRO A 305 -26.95 3.25 -31.96
C PRO A 305 -27.05 1.73 -31.78
N GLY A 306 -28.29 1.24 -31.64
CA GLY A 306 -28.59 -0.18 -31.46
C GLY A 306 -28.67 -0.66 -30.01
N ALA A 307 -28.25 0.15 -29.03
CA ALA A 307 -28.40 -0.18 -27.61
C ALA A 307 -29.87 -0.08 -27.14
N SER A 308 -30.26 -0.92 -26.18
CA SER A 308 -31.63 -0.97 -25.64
C SER A 308 -32.01 0.30 -24.86
N GLN A 309 -31.02 1.00 -24.32
CA GLN A 309 -31.14 2.29 -23.64
C GLN A 309 -29.80 3.03 -23.67
N PRO A 310 -29.77 4.35 -23.42
CA PRO A 310 -28.54 5.12 -23.41
C PRO A 310 -27.53 4.61 -22.39
N GLY A 311 -26.25 4.59 -22.75
CA GLY A 311 -25.18 4.36 -21.79
C GLY A 311 -25.05 5.54 -20.83
N LEU A 312 -24.48 5.34 -19.65
CA LEU A 312 -24.28 6.40 -18.66
C LEU A 312 -22.79 6.63 -18.43
N VAL A 313 -22.28 7.79 -18.84
CA VAL A 313 -20.93 8.23 -18.50
C VAL A 313 -20.92 8.69 -17.05
N SER A 314 -20.28 7.89 -16.20
CA SER A 314 -20.13 8.15 -14.76
C SER A 314 -18.68 8.47 -14.42
N LYS A 315 -18.43 8.93 -13.18
CA LYS A 315 -17.06 9.12 -12.66
C LYS A 315 -16.19 7.86 -12.70
N ASN A 316 -16.80 6.67 -12.78
CA ASN A 316 -16.10 5.38 -12.76
C ASN A 316 -15.90 4.78 -14.17
N GLY A 317 -16.49 5.36 -15.21
CA GLY A 317 -16.48 4.83 -16.58
C GLY A 317 -17.85 4.93 -17.26
N LEU A 318 -17.96 4.31 -18.44
CA LEU A 318 -19.20 4.23 -19.21
C LEU A 318 -19.98 2.98 -18.83
N ILE A 319 -21.14 3.16 -18.22
CA ILE A 319 -22.08 2.08 -17.91
C ILE A 319 -22.90 1.78 -19.16
N LEU A 320 -22.91 0.53 -19.58
CA LEU A 320 -23.67 0.00 -20.70
C LEU A 320 -24.69 -1.01 -20.18
N PHE A 321 -25.77 -1.21 -20.93
CA PHE A 321 -26.87 -2.08 -20.52
C PHE A 321 -27.14 -3.15 -21.56
N GLY A 322 -27.35 -4.38 -21.08
CA GLY A 322 -27.85 -5.47 -21.91
C GLY A 322 -29.35 -5.37 -22.16
N ASN A 323 -29.86 -6.19 -23.07
CA ASN A 323 -31.30 -6.33 -23.31
C ASN A 323 -32.05 -7.03 -22.16
N ASP A 324 -31.31 -7.61 -21.20
CA ASP A 324 -31.81 -8.22 -19.96
C ASP A 324 -31.92 -7.21 -18.80
N GLY A 325 -31.63 -5.93 -19.03
CA GLY A 325 -31.67 -4.86 -18.04
C GLY A 325 -30.51 -4.86 -17.05
N LYS A 326 -29.57 -5.81 -17.16
CA LYS A 326 -28.32 -5.81 -16.39
C LYS A 326 -27.31 -4.85 -17.00
N ALA A 327 -26.31 -4.48 -16.21
CA ALA A 327 -25.32 -3.48 -16.60
C ALA A 327 -23.89 -4.05 -16.59
N LEU A 328 -23.05 -3.45 -17.43
CA LEU A 328 -21.61 -3.61 -17.43
C LEU A 328 -20.94 -2.23 -17.44
N LEU A 329 -19.72 -2.13 -16.91
CA LEU A 329 -18.91 -0.91 -16.90
C LEU A 329 -17.76 -1.06 -17.87
N VAL A 330 -17.54 -0.07 -18.74
CA VAL A 330 -16.35 0.05 -19.60
C VAL A 330 -15.46 1.17 -19.09
N LYS A 331 -14.17 0.87 -18.91
CA LYS A 331 -13.20 1.83 -18.34
C LYS A 331 -12.58 2.76 -19.36
N ASN A 332 -12.28 2.27 -20.57
CA ASN A 332 -11.57 3.05 -21.58
C ASN A 332 -12.23 2.94 -22.95
N LEU A 333 -12.10 4.01 -23.73
CA LEU A 333 -12.58 4.12 -25.10
C LEU A 333 -11.41 4.52 -26.00
N GLN A 334 -11.38 4.02 -27.24
CA GLN A 334 -10.42 4.47 -28.25
C GLN A 334 -11.14 4.85 -29.53
N PHE A 335 -10.80 6.02 -30.09
CA PHE A 335 -11.37 6.51 -31.35
C PHE A 335 -10.53 6.07 -32.56
N ASP A 336 -11.07 6.29 -33.76
CA ASP A 336 -10.44 5.92 -35.05
C ASP A 336 -9.07 6.57 -35.28
N ASP A 337 -8.78 7.71 -34.64
CA ASP A 337 -7.47 8.37 -34.67
C ASP A 337 -6.43 7.70 -33.75
N GLY A 338 -6.81 6.63 -33.04
CA GLY A 338 -5.99 5.90 -32.10
C GLY A 338 -6.00 6.48 -30.68
N LYS A 339 -6.63 7.64 -30.45
CA LYS A 339 -6.70 8.32 -29.14
C LYS A 339 -7.47 7.47 -28.15
N MET A 340 -6.83 7.11 -27.04
CA MET A 340 -7.45 6.42 -25.92
C MET A 340 -7.83 7.42 -24.82
N ILE A 341 -9.04 7.30 -24.28
CA ILE A 341 -9.50 8.11 -23.15
C ILE A 341 -10.09 7.22 -22.07
N ALA A 342 -10.06 7.69 -20.82
CA ALA A 342 -10.93 7.15 -19.78
C ALA A 342 -12.38 7.40 -20.19
N ALA A 343 -13.22 6.37 -20.14
CA ALA A 343 -14.62 6.47 -20.54
C ALA A 343 -15.39 7.50 -19.69
N ALA A 344 -14.99 7.69 -18.43
CA ALA A 344 -15.49 8.73 -17.52
C ALA A 344 -15.28 10.17 -18.03
N GLN A 345 -14.34 10.35 -18.95
CA GLN A 345 -13.98 11.64 -19.54
C GLN A 345 -14.60 11.84 -20.93
N TYR A 346 -15.49 10.96 -21.41
CA TYR A 346 -16.06 11.04 -22.76
C TYR A 346 -16.58 12.44 -23.10
N PHE A 347 -17.36 13.05 -22.21
CA PHE A 347 -17.90 14.41 -22.40
C PHE A 347 -16.90 15.54 -22.08
N LYS A 348 -15.80 15.24 -21.38
CA LYS A 348 -14.70 16.19 -21.14
C LYS A 348 -13.72 16.25 -22.31
N ALA A 349 -13.62 15.18 -23.10
CA ALA A 349 -12.67 15.04 -24.20
C ALA A 349 -12.99 15.94 -25.41
N ALA A 350 -14.14 16.61 -25.43
CA ALA A 350 -14.47 17.62 -26.43
C ALA A 350 -13.72 18.96 -26.25
N SER A 351 -12.94 19.15 -25.17
CA SER A 351 -12.17 20.38 -24.94
C SER A 351 -10.65 20.20 -24.81
N SER A 352 -10.05 19.15 -25.37
CA SER A 352 -8.59 19.11 -25.52
C SER A 352 -8.20 19.52 -26.95
N THR A 353 -8.43 20.78 -27.30
CA THR A 353 -7.68 21.41 -28.39
C THR A 353 -6.20 21.22 -28.05
N ALA A 354 -5.39 20.73 -29.00
CA ALA A 354 -3.94 20.77 -28.85
C ALA A 354 -3.57 22.20 -28.49
N VAL A 355 -2.84 22.39 -27.40
CA VAL A 355 -2.48 23.71 -26.95
C VAL A 355 -1.57 24.30 -28.02
N GLU A 356 -1.96 25.43 -28.61
CA GLU A 356 -1.13 26.12 -29.59
C GLU A 356 0.17 26.54 -28.91
N LEU A 357 1.28 25.97 -29.37
CA LEU A 357 2.59 26.23 -28.81
C LEU A 357 3.05 27.65 -29.13
N THR A 358 3.52 28.38 -28.13
CA THR A 358 4.25 29.64 -28.35
C THR A 358 5.57 29.37 -29.07
N GLU A 359 6.21 30.40 -29.64
CA GLU A 359 7.52 30.19 -30.30
C GLU A 359 8.60 29.66 -29.33
N GLU A 360 8.54 30.01 -28.05
CA GLU A 360 9.43 29.47 -27.02
C GLU A 360 9.16 27.97 -26.76
N GLU A 361 7.89 27.55 -26.73
CA GLU A 361 7.50 26.16 -26.53
C GLU A 361 7.76 25.28 -27.76
N LYS A 362 7.65 25.85 -28.96
CA LYS A 362 8.09 25.18 -30.20
C LYS A 362 9.60 24.93 -30.17
N ASN A 363 10.39 25.91 -29.72
CA ASN A 363 11.83 25.73 -29.54
C ASN A 363 12.14 24.65 -28.49
N PHE A 364 11.39 24.61 -27.38
CA PHE A 364 11.52 23.55 -26.38
C PHE A 364 11.17 22.17 -26.97
N ALA A 365 10.09 22.07 -27.75
CA ALA A 365 9.71 20.83 -28.44
C ALA A 365 10.81 20.37 -29.41
N GLU A 366 11.38 21.25 -30.22
CA GLU A 366 12.50 20.88 -31.10
C GLU A 366 13.74 20.41 -30.33
N GLN A 367 14.06 21.03 -29.18
CA GLN A 367 15.13 20.53 -28.31
C GLN A 367 14.82 19.13 -27.77
N MET A 368 13.56 18.87 -27.39
CA MET A 368 13.14 17.55 -26.92
C MET A 368 13.16 16.49 -28.03
N LYS A 369 12.89 16.84 -29.29
CA LYS A 369 13.07 15.91 -30.43
C LYS A 369 14.52 15.44 -30.53
N VAL A 370 15.48 16.33 -30.34
CA VAL A 370 16.92 15.99 -30.33
C VAL A 370 17.25 15.04 -29.18
N VAL A 371 16.71 15.30 -27.97
CA VAL A 371 16.89 14.42 -26.81
C VAL A 371 16.30 13.04 -27.07
N TRP A 372 15.04 12.97 -27.52
CA TRP A 372 14.37 11.72 -27.87
C TRP A 372 15.12 10.94 -28.95
N LYS A 373 15.61 11.62 -29.99
CA LYS A 373 16.43 11.00 -31.04
C LYS A 373 17.75 10.42 -30.50
N SER A 374 18.36 11.10 -29.52
CA SER A 374 19.61 10.63 -28.89
C SER A 374 19.42 9.43 -27.95
N ILE A 375 18.20 9.23 -27.45
CA ILE A 375 17.82 8.08 -26.62
C ILE A 375 17.37 6.94 -27.54
N LEU A 376 16.46 7.23 -28.46
CA LEU A 376 15.87 6.31 -29.43
C LEU A 376 16.72 6.25 -30.71
N SER A 377 17.97 5.82 -30.56
CA SER A 377 18.96 5.80 -31.65
C SER A 377 18.54 4.96 -32.87
N ASN A 378 17.60 4.03 -32.69
CA ASN A 378 17.02 3.15 -33.71
C ASN A 378 15.82 3.75 -34.47
N VAL A 379 15.32 4.93 -34.08
CA VAL A 379 14.21 5.62 -34.76
C VAL A 379 14.78 6.65 -35.71
N GLU A 380 14.43 6.60 -37.01
CA GLU A 380 15.00 7.48 -38.05
C GLU A 380 14.63 8.95 -37.84
N THR A 381 13.37 9.25 -37.52
CA THR A 381 12.87 10.61 -37.26
C THR A 381 11.93 10.60 -36.07
N ILE A 382 12.05 11.58 -35.16
CA ILE A 382 11.09 11.77 -34.07
C ILE A 382 9.97 12.69 -34.58
N ASP A 383 8.77 12.13 -34.68
CA ASP A 383 7.53 12.85 -34.96
C ASP A 383 6.58 12.80 -33.77
N ASP A 384 5.48 13.55 -33.87
CA ASP A 384 4.46 13.68 -32.84
C ASP A 384 3.87 12.33 -32.38
N SER A 385 3.82 11.33 -33.26
CA SER A 385 3.28 10.00 -32.99
C SER A 385 4.31 9.01 -32.43
N THR A 386 5.59 9.39 -32.40
CA THR A 386 6.67 8.53 -31.94
C THR A 386 6.44 8.14 -30.49
N ASP A 387 6.32 6.85 -30.21
CA ASP A 387 6.09 6.30 -28.87
C ASP A 387 7.41 5.90 -28.23
N PHE A 388 7.69 6.44 -27.05
CA PHE A 388 8.97 6.32 -26.34
C PHE A 388 9.34 4.86 -26.04
N PHE A 389 8.38 4.07 -25.53
CA PHE A 389 8.63 2.70 -25.10
C PHE A 389 8.53 1.69 -26.24
N LYS A 390 7.57 1.86 -27.17
CA LYS A 390 7.50 1.01 -28.38
C LYS A 390 8.72 1.18 -29.29
N SER A 391 9.37 2.34 -29.19
CA SER A 391 10.62 2.65 -29.87
C SER A 391 11.85 2.05 -29.18
N GLY A 392 11.72 1.44 -28.00
CA GLY A 392 12.79 0.67 -27.35
C GLY A 392 13.42 1.31 -26.12
N ALA A 393 12.89 2.43 -25.60
CA ALA A 393 13.38 3.01 -24.35
C ALA A 393 13.13 2.09 -23.15
N ALA A 394 14.11 2.01 -22.25
CA ALA A 394 14.04 1.30 -20.98
C ALA A 394 13.89 2.27 -19.79
N SER A 395 13.78 1.74 -18.56
CA SER A 395 13.61 2.56 -17.35
C SER A 395 14.76 3.54 -17.09
N MET A 396 16.00 3.21 -17.49
CA MET A 396 17.13 4.15 -17.40
C MET A 396 16.99 5.33 -18.37
N ASP A 397 16.37 5.12 -19.52
CA ASP A 397 16.15 6.16 -20.52
C ASP A 397 15.07 7.15 -20.09
N VAL A 398 14.09 6.70 -19.29
CA VAL A 398 13.12 7.58 -18.63
C VAL A 398 13.81 8.54 -17.68
N VAL A 399 14.71 8.03 -16.83
CA VAL A 399 15.49 8.87 -15.90
C VAL A 399 16.35 9.87 -16.68
N ARG A 400 17.00 9.42 -17.75
CA ARG A 400 17.79 10.30 -18.64
C ARG A 400 16.91 11.40 -19.25
N LEU A 401 15.73 11.06 -19.78
CA LEU A 401 14.81 12.03 -20.37
C LEU A 401 14.34 13.07 -19.34
N VAL A 402 13.97 12.64 -18.13
CA VAL A 402 13.55 13.54 -17.04
C VAL A 402 14.67 14.52 -16.67
N GLU A 403 15.93 14.07 -16.57
CA GLU A 403 17.06 14.95 -16.27
C GLU A 403 17.39 15.91 -17.43
N GLU A 404 17.31 15.44 -18.69
CA GLU A 404 17.53 16.29 -19.87
C GLU A 404 16.46 17.40 -19.99
N VAL A 405 15.23 17.12 -19.55
CA VAL A 405 14.17 18.13 -19.43
C VAL A 405 14.50 19.13 -18.34
N LYS A 406 14.89 18.69 -17.13
CA LYS A 406 15.26 19.60 -16.03
C LYS A 406 16.40 20.54 -16.40
N LEU A 407 17.38 20.07 -17.19
CA LEU A 407 18.48 20.90 -17.66
C LEU A 407 18.04 22.00 -18.63
N ARG A 408 16.99 21.77 -19.43
CA ARG A 408 16.51 22.70 -20.46
C ARG A 408 15.31 23.54 -20.02
N ALA A 409 14.57 23.06 -19.04
CA ALA A 409 13.40 23.72 -18.45
C ALA A 409 13.43 23.51 -16.92
N SER A 410 14.26 24.31 -16.23
CA SER A 410 14.48 24.16 -14.78
C SER A 410 13.24 24.39 -13.91
N GLN A 411 12.21 25.04 -14.46
CA GLN A 411 10.93 25.28 -13.81
C GLN A 411 9.98 24.08 -13.91
N LEU A 412 10.24 23.14 -14.83
CA LEU A 412 9.39 21.99 -15.10
C LEU A 412 9.79 20.81 -14.19
N GLN A 413 8.90 20.41 -13.28
CA GLN A 413 9.07 19.21 -12.46
C GLN A 413 8.38 18.00 -13.10
N LEU A 414 9.19 17.03 -13.53
CA LEU A 414 8.72 15.74 -14.02
C LEU A 414 9.13 14.60 -13.08
N GLN A 415 8.20 13.68 -12.86
CA GLN A 415 8.43 12.36 -12.26
C GLN A 415 8.60 11.31 -13.37
N ASN A 416 9.09 10.13 -13.01
CA ASN A 416 9.19 9.03 -13.97
C ASN A 416 7.80 8.59 -14.45
N GLU A 417 6.77 8.63 -13.59
CA GLU A 417 5.38 8.33 -13.97
C GLU A 417 4.85 9.22 -15.08
N ASP A 418 5.23 10.50 -15.12
CA ASP A 418 4.79 11.43 -16.16
C ASP A 418 5.17 10.93 -17.56
N VAL A 419 6.38 10.38 -17.72
CA VAL A 419 6.85 9.79 -18.98
C VAL A 419 6.11 8.49 -19.30
N TYR A 420 5.79 7.68 -18.28
CA TYR A 420 5.01 6.45 -18.47
C TYR A 420 3.55 6.73 -18.90
N MET A 421 3.02 7.91 -18.57
CA MET A 421 1.66 8.32 -18.88
C MET A 421 1.55 9.10 -20.21
N ALA A 422 2.61 9.79 -20.62
CA ALA A 422 2.69 10.54 -21.87
C ALA A 422 3.68 9.87 -22.83
N THR A 423 3.27 8.71 -23.35
CA THR A 423 4.19 7.81 -24.06
C THR A 423 4.56 8.29 -25.46
N THR A 424 3.72 9.11 -26.12
CA THR A 424 4.04 9.67 -27.44
C THR A 424 4.70 11.05 -27.34
N PHE A 425 5.49 11.42 -28.34
CA PHE A 425 6.20 12.70 -28.34
C PHE A 425 5.24 13.89 -28.18
N GLN A 426 4.12 13.87 -28.89
CA GLN A 426 3.11 14.92 -28.80
C GLN A 426 2.48 15.01 -27.42
N GLU A 427 2.07 13.88 -26.83
CA GLU A 427 1.52 13.84 -25.47
C GLU A 427 2.54 14.34 -24.46
N PHE A 428 3.80 13.94 -24.61
CA PHE A 428 4.90 14.35 -23.75
C PHE A 428 5.13 15.87 -23.80
N ILE A 429 5.17 16.46 -25.01
CA ILE A 429 5.30 17.92 -25.16
C ILE A 429 4.08 18.64 -24.65
N GLN A 430 2.88 18.17 -24.96
CA GLN A 430 1.64 18.78 -24.48
C GLN A 430 1.55 18.74 -22.95
N MET A 431 1.96 17.63 -22.32
CA MET A 431 2.07 17.52 -20.87
C MET A 431 3.13 18.49 -20.31
N CYS A 432 4.33 18.54 -20.88
CA CYS A 432 5.38 19.45 -20.44
C CYS A 432 4.94 20.92 -20.55
N VAL A 433 4.27 21.27 -21.64
CA VAL A 433 3.75 22.63 -21.90
C VAL A 433 2.62 22.96 -20.94
N ARG A 434 1.67 22.05 -20.69
CA ARG A 434 0.63 22.24 -19.67
C ARG A 434 1.22 22.47 -18.28
N LYS A 435 2.22 21.69 -17.89
CA LYS A 435 2.95 21.89 -16.63
C LYS A 435 3.70 23.23 -16.59
N LEU A 436 4.36 23.63 -17.68
CA LEU A 436 5.05 24.92 -17.79
C LEU A 436 4.08 26.12 -17.73
N ARG A 437 2.89 25.97 -18.30
CA ARG A 437 1.81 26.98 -18.25
C ARG A 437 1.05 27.00 -16.92
N GLY A 438 1.31 26.04 -16.04
CA GLY A 438 0.55 25.88 -14.79
C GLY A 438 -0.87 25.35 -15.01
N GLU A 439 -1.17 24.71 -16.14
CA GLU A 439 -2.46 24.02 -16.38
C GLU A 439 -2.57 22.71 -15.57
N ASP A 440 -1.43 22.15 -15.14
CA ASP A 440 -1.30 21.11 -14.11
C ASP A 440 -1.03 21.71 -12.72
N ALA A 441 -1.16 23.03 -12.53
CA ALA A 441 -1.17 23.59 -11.19
C ALA A 441 -2.29 22.87 -10.43
N GLU A 442 -1.93 22.20 -9.33
CA GLU A 442 -2.88 21.65 -8.39
C GLU A 442 -4.01 22.68 -8.22
N GLU A 443 -5.27 22.25 -8.37
CA GLU A 443 -6.43 23.09 -8.03
C GLU A 443 -6.07 23.80 -6.73
N GLU A 444 -6.01 25.14 -6.77
CA GLU A 444 -5.62 25.92 -5.61
C GLU A 444 -6.48 25.45 -4.44
N LEU A 445 -5.84 24.92 -3.39
CA LEU A 445 -6.54 24.34 -2.26
C LEU A 445 -7.43 25.44 -1.66
N ALA A 446 -8.73 25.38 -1.98
CA ALA A 446 -9.71 26.31 -1.47
C ALA A 446 -9.92 26.00 0.02
N VAL A 447 -9.46 26.93 0.86
CA VAL A 447 -9.60 26.83 2.31
C VAL A 447 -10.22 28.11 2.82
N ASP A 448 -11.31 27.97 3.58
CA ASP A 448 -11.82 29.06 4.38
C ASP A 448 -11.05 29.15 5.71
N TYR A 449 -10.50 30.32 6.00
CA TYR A 449 -9.63 30.54 7.15
C TYR A 449 -10.26 31.48 8.16
N VAL A 450 -10.08 31.14 9.42
CA VAL A 450 -10.11 32.13 10.49
C VAL A 450 -8.71 32.71 10.61
N GLU A 451 -8.55 33.99 10.24
CA GLU A 451 -7.30 34.73 10.42
C GLU A 451 -7.26 35.41 11.80
N MET A 452 -6.12 35.32 12.48
CA MET A 452 -5.91 35.99 13.76
C MET A 452 -4.49 36.57 13.84
N ASN A 453 -4.39 37.85 14.22
CA ASN A 453 -3.10 38.49 14.47
C ASN A 453 -2.70 38.30 15.94
N ILE A 454 -1.77 37.38 16.19
CA ILE A 454 -1.36 36.98 17.54
C ILE A 454 0.08 36.49 17.54
N ASN A 455 0.79 36.62 18.67
CA ASN A 455 2.20 36.20 18.80
C ASN A 455 3.12 36.77 17.71
N ASN A 456 2.88 38.01 17.28
CA ASN A 456 3.60 38.71 16.22
C ASN A 456 3.54 38.05 14.83
N MET A 457 2.47 37.29 14.55
CA MET A 457 2.21 36.71 13.23
C MET A 457 0.70 36.73 12.92
N THR A 458 0.36 36.58 11.65
CA THR A 458 -1.01 36.27 11.23
C THR A 458 -1.12 34.75 11.10
N ILE A 459 -1.83 34.11 12.02
CA ILE A 459 -2.14 32.68 11.92
C ILE A 459 -3.38 32.49 11.05
N ARG A 460 -3.39 31.43 10.24
CA ARG A 460 -4.49 31.03 9.37
C ARG A 460 -4.98 29.66 9.75
N MET A 461 -6.17 29.60 10.32
CA MET A 461 -6.74 28.37 10.87
C MET A 461 -7.91 27.91 9.98
N PRO A 462 -7.76 26.77 9.27
CA PRO A 462 -8.93 26.08 8.73
C PRO A 462 -9.88 25.71 9.87
N HIS A 463 -11.18 25.63 9.59
CA HIS A 463 -12.19 25.32 10.63
C HIS A 463 -13.27 24.32 10.16
N GLN A 464 -13.13 23.81 8.95
CA GLN A 464 -14.05 22.87 8.32
C GLN A 464 -13.60 21.42 8.50
N LEU A 465 -14.44 20.46 8.09
CA LEU A 465 -14.04 19.06 7.96
C LEU A 465 -13.04 18.94 6.82
N PHE A 466 -12.10 17.99 6.89
CA PHE A 466 -11.22 17.68 5.76
C PHE A 466 -11.56 16.29 5.23
N ILE A 467 -12.16 16.23 4.04
CA ILE A 467 -12.64 14.98 3.43
C ILE A 467 -12.15 14.95 1.99
N ASN A 468 -11.50 13.85 1.60
CA ASN A 468 -11.06 13.65 0.22
C ASN A 468 -10.18 14.77 -0.35
N GLY A 469 -9.30 15.35 0.47
CA GLY A 469 -8.41 16.43 0.03
C GLY A 469 -9.03 17.83 0.03
N GLU A 470 -10.27 17.99 0.48
CA GLU A 470 -11.01 19.25 0.43
C GLU A 470 -11.54 19.64 1.82
N PHE A 471 -11.62 20.94 2.08
CA PHE A 471 -12.28 21.49 3.26
C PHE A 471 -13.77 21.69 2.98
N VAL A 472 -14.62 21.06 3.79
CA VAL A 472 -16.08 21.03 3.60
C VAL A 472 -16.83 21.23 4.90
N ASP A 473 -17.97 21.91 4.83
CA ASP A 473 -18.88 22.03 5.97
C ASP A 473 -19.48 20.67 6.34
N ALA A 474 -19.81 20.51 7.61
CA ALA A 474 -20.60 19.37 8.08
C ALA A 474 -22.03 19.38 7.50
N GLU A 475 -22.67 18.22 7.50
CA GLU A 475 -24.06 18.09 7.09
C GLU A 475 -24.98 19.07 7.84
N GLY A 476 -25.71 19.88 7.06
CA GLY A 476 -26.61 20.91 7.57
C GLY A 476 -25.91 22.16 8.12
N GLY A 477 -24.62 22.36 7.83
CA GLY A 477 -23.85 23.53 8.27
C GLY A 477 -23.66 23.59 9.79
N LYS A 478 -23.72 22.45 10.47
CA LYS A 478 -23.61 22.39 11.93
C LYS A 478 -22.20 22.73 12.38
N THR A 479 -22.10 23.60 13.38
CA THR A 479 -20.82 24.00 13.97
C THR A 479 -20.88 23.96 15.50
N TYR A 480 -19.71 24.08 16.13
CA TYR A 480 -19.55 24.30 17.57
C TYR A 480 -18.37 25.23 17.84
N LYS A 481 -18.35 25.88 19.01
CA LYS A 481 -17.27 26.79 19.39
C LYS A 481 -16.11 26.04 20.02
N THR A 482 -14.90 26.26 19.52
CA THR A 482 -13.67 25.94 20.27
C THR A 482 -13.28 27.14 21.14
N ILE A 483 -12.79 26.89 22.36
CA ILE A 483 -12.65 27.90 23.41
C ILE A 483 -11.18 28.07 23.78
N ASN A 484 -10.70 29.31 23.83
CA ASN A 484 -9.37 29.61 24.31
C ASN A 484 -9.32 29.46 25.84
N PRO A 485 -8.53 28.52 26.40
CA PRO A 485 -8.49 28.28 27.84
C PRO A 485 -7.85 29.42 28.63
N THR A 486 -7.09 30.30 27.99
CA THR A 486 -6.45 31.46 28.64
C THR A 486 -7.46 32.56 28.95
N THR A 487 -8.50 32.71 28.12
CA THR A 487 -9.47 33.81 28.23
C THR A 487 -10.89 33.33 28.51
N ALA A 488 -11.16 32.03 28.36
CA ALA A 488 -12.48 31.42 28.36
C ALA A 488 -13.43 31.96 27.27
N GLN A 489 -12.88 32.56 26.21
CA GLN A 489 -13.64 33.08 25.07
C GLN A 489 -13.55 32.15 23.85
N PRO A 490 -14.58 32.12 22.99
CA PRO A 490 -14.50 31.40 21.72
C PRO A 490 -13.35 31.89 20.82
N ILE A 491 -12.66 30.95 20.18
CA ILE A 491 -11.67 31.24 19.13
C ILE A 491 -12.42 31.40 17.80
N CYS A 492 -13.16 30.36 17.41
CA CYS A 492 -13.99 30.31 16.21
C CYS A 492 -15.05 29.21 16.31
N ASP A 493 -15.95 29.20 15.32
CA ASP A 493 -16.84 28.08 15.04
C ASP A 493 -16.09 27.03 14.19
N VAL A 494 -16.26 25.75 14.51
CA VAL A 494 -15.65 24.61 13.82
C VAL A 494 -16.76 23.68 13.37
N SER A 495 -16.64 23.10 12.18
CA SER A 495 -17.60 22.13 11.65
C SER A 495 -17.81 20.94 12.61
N LEU A 496 -19.07 20.56 12.82
CA LEU A 496 -19.47 19.47 13.71
C LEU A 496 -19.87 18.25 12.88
N ALA A 497 -18.92 17.34 12.60
CA ALA A 497 -19.16 16.19 11.75
C ALA A 497 -20.39 15.37 12.17
N GLN A 498 -21.22 15.01 11.18
CA GLN A 498 -22.39 14.14 11.34
C GLN A 498 -22.08 12.73 10.83
N ILE A 499 -23.02 11.79 11.02
CA ILE A 499 -22.83 10.39 10.62
C ILE A 499 -22.56 10.30 9.12
N SER A 500 -23.29 11.06 8.28
CA SER A 500 -23.08 11.04 6.83
C SER A 500 -21.69 11.53 6.42
N ASP A 501 -21.09 12.44 7.19
CA ASP A 501 -19.74 12.93 6.94
C ASP A 501 -18.69 11.87 7.30
N VAL A 502 -18.95 11.06 8.34
CA VAL A 502 -18.14 9.86 8.64
C VAL A 502 -18.20 8.86 7.49
N GLU A 503 -19.38 8.60 6.93
CA GLU A 503 -19.53 7.70 5.77
C GLU A 503 -18.73 8.21 4.56
N LYS A 504 -18.82 9.51 4.26
CA LYS A 504 -18.07 10.12 3.14
C LYS A 504 -16.56 10.00 3.35
N ALA A 505 -16.07 10.29 4.56
CA ALA A 505 -14.65 10.19 4.88
C ALA A 505 -14.13 8.75 4.80
N VAL A 506 -14.89 7.78 5.31
CA VAL A 506 -14.50 6.36 5.23
C VAL A 506 -14.54 5.88 3.77
N ALA A 507 -15.54 6.29 2.98
CA ALA A 507 -15.60 5.96 1.57
C ALA A 507 -14.40 6.55 0.79
N ALA A 508 -14.02 7.79 1.07
CA ALA A 508 -12.83 8.42 0.48
C ALA A 508 -11.54 7.70 0.88
N ALA A 509 -11.39 7.34 2.16
CA ALA A 509 -10.24 6.58 2.64
C ALA A 509 -10.15 5.18 1.99
N LYS A 510 -11.29 4.53 1.78
CA LYS A 510 -11.38 3.23 1.10
C LYS A 510 -10.96 3.34 -0.36
N GLU A 511 -11.51 4.32 -1.09
CA GLU A 511 -11.18 4.55 -2.49
C GLU A 511 -9.68 4.85 -2.68
N ALA A 512 -9.13 5.74 -1.84
CA ALA A 512 -7.71 6.08 -1.86
C ALA A 512 -6.79 4.88 -1.57
N PHE A 513 -7.25 3.93 -0.74
CA PHE A 513 -6.50 2.71 -0.42
C PHE A 513 -6.60 1.64 -1.50
N GLU A 514 -7.81 1.33 -1.97
CA GLU A 514 -8.07 0.20 -2.87
C GLU A 514 -7.74 0.52 -4.32
N ASN A 515 -8.06 1.74 -4.77
CA ASN A 515 -8.00 2.12 -6.18
C ASN A 515 -7.04 3.30 -6.45
N GLY A 516 -6.82 4.14 -5.45
CA GLY A 516 -5.97 5.33 -5.53
C GLY A 516 -4.48 5.05 -5.66
N GLU A 517 -3.71 6.12 -5.85
CA GLU A 517 -2.26 6.06 -6.03
C GLU A 517 -1.55 5.56 -4.77
N TRP A 518 -2.05 5.87 -3.58
CA TRP A 518 -1.41 5.53 -2.31
C TRP A 518 -1.21 4.02 -2.11
N GLY A 519 -2.21 3.21 -2.48
CA GLY A 519 -2.14 1.74 -2.41
C GLY A 519 -1.19 1.11 -3.43
N LYS A 520 -0.86 1.84 -4.51
CA LYS A 520 0.01 1.40 -5.62
C LYS A 520 1.43 1.99 -5.54
N MET A 521 1.60 3.06 -4.77
CA MET A 521 2.85 3.81 -4.61
C MET A 521 3.93 2.95 -3.97
N ASN A 522 5.16 3.07 -4.48
CA ASN A 522 6.32 2.41 -3.87
C ASN A 522 6.46 2.85 -2.41
N PRO A 523 6.87 1.96 -1.48
CA PRO A 523 7.07 2.36 -0.09
C PRO A 523 8.09 3.49 0.06
N ARG A 524 9.08 3.60 -0.83
CA ARG A 524 10.05 4.72 -0.80
C ARG A 524 9.43 6.06 -1.12
N ASP A 525 8.57 6.14 -2.14
CA ASP A 525 7.91 7.38 -2.54
C ASP A 525 6.88 7.82 -1.51
N ARG A 526 6.22 6.86 -0.85
CA ARG A 526 5.44 7.09 0.36
C ARG A 526 6.26 7.78 1.45
N GLY A 527 7.47 7.28 1.72
CA GLY A 527 8.40 7.89 2.65
C GLY A 527 8.78 9.32 2.28
N ARG A 528 8.98 9.61 0.98
CA ARG A 528 9.26 10.98 0.49
C ARG A 528 8.14 11.96 0.78
N LEU A 529 6.88 11.57 0.56
CA LEU A 529 5.72 12.42 0.90
C LEU A 529 5.64 12.70 2.40
N ILE A 530 5.89 11.69 3.24
CA ILE A 530 5.90 11.86 4.69
C ILE A 530 7.05 12.77 5.14
N TYR A 531 8.24 12.69 4.52
CA TYR A 531 9.34 13.64 4.77
C TYR A 531 8.94 15.07 4.38
N LYS A 532 8.35 15.26 3.19
CA LYS A 532 7.90 16.58 2.71
C LYS A 532 6.86 17.20 3.66
N LEU A 533 5.94 16.39 4.19
CA LEU A 533 4.99 16.85 5.21
C LEU A 533 5.70 17.30 6.49
N ALA A 534 6.69 16.54 6.97
CA ALA A 534 7.46 16.95 8.14
C ALA A 534 8.22 18.27 7.91
N ASP A 535 8.76 18.49 6.71
CA ASP A 535 9.44 19.73 6.34
C ASP A 535 8.45 20.91 6.27
N LEU A 536 7.24 20.70 5.74
CA LEU A 536 6.18 21.71 5.75
C LEU A 536 5.70 22.04 7.17
N MET A 537 5.60 21.04 8.04
CA MET A 537 5.31 21.25 9.47
C MET A 537 6.42 22.04 10.17
N GLU A 538 7.69 21.79 9.83
CA GLU A 538 8.82 22.56 10.36
C GLU A 538 8.81 24.01 9.87
N GLN A 539 8.47 24.24 8.60
CA GLN A 539 8.32 25.60 8.04
C GLN A 539 7.18 26.40 8.72
N HIS A 540 6.15 25.72 9.23
CA HIS A 540 5.01 26.34 9.91
C HIS A 540 5.04 26.11 11.43
N GLN A 541 6.20 25.75 12.01
CA GLN A 541 6.26 25.28 13.39
C GLN A 541 5.82 26.35 14.41
N GLU A 542 6.11 27.62 14.15
CA GLU A 542 5.72 28.73 15.03
C GLU A 542 4.22 29.00 14.93
N GLU A 543 3.62 28.86 13.75
CA GLU A 543 2.17 28.97 13.55
C GLU A 543 1.45 27.82 14.25
N LEU A 544 1.90 26.57 14.03
CA LEU A 544 1.37 25.38 14.69
C LEU A 544 1.46 25.48 16.22
N ALA A 545 2.60 25.93 16.74
CA ALA A 545 2.79 26.11 18.19
C ALA A 545 1.88 27.21 18.76
N THR A 546 1.65 28.28 17.99
CA THR A 546 0.73 29.36 18.40
C THR A 546 -0.72 28.87 18.43
N ILE A 547 -1.16 28.12 17.41
CA ILE A 547 -2.49 27.49 17.38
C ILE A 547 -2.64 26.52 18.55
N GLU A 548 -1.66 25.65 18.79
CA GLU A 548 -1.68 24.71 19.91
C GLU A 548 -1.77 25.45 21.27
N SER A 549 -1.06 26.57 21.44
CA SER A 549 -1.12 27.38 22.65
C SER A 549 -2.51 27.98 22.92
N ILE A 550 -3.19 28.48 21.89
CA ILE A 550 -4.51 29.10 22.07
C ILE A 550 -5.65 28.08 22.13
N ASP A 551 -5.52 26.91 21.49
CA ASP A 551 -6.57 25.88 21.45
C ASP A 551 -6.46 24.92 22.65
N SER A 552 -5.23 24.64 23.12
CA SER A 552 -5.00 23.67 24.21
C SER A 552 -4.49 24.25 25.52
N GLY A 553 -3.99 25.49 25.52
CA GLY A 553 -3.33 26.10 26.69
C GLY A 553 -1.86 25.71 26.86
N ALA A 554 -1.27 24.97 25.91
CA ALA A 554 0.14 24.61 25.94
C ALA A 554 1.04 25.84 25.92
N VAL A 555 1.95 25.96 26.89
CA VAL A 555 2.97 27.04 26.90
C VAL A 555 3.76 27.02 25.59
N TYR A 556 3.85 28.17 24.91
CA TYR A 556 4.36 28.26 23.53
C TYR A 556 5.75 27.65 23.34
N THR A 557 6.69 27.93 24.27
CA THR A 557 8.05 27.38 24.22
C THR A 557 8.06 25.85 24.33
N LEU A 558 7.14 25.31 25.13
CA LEU A 558 6.92 23.87 25.27
C LEU A 558 6.18 23.29 24.05
N ALA A 559 5.20 24.00 23.50
CA ALA A 559 4.48 23.62 22.29
C ALA A 559 5.45 23.50 21.12
N LEU A 560 6.30 24.51 20.90
CA LEU A 560 7.30 24.53 19.85
C LEU A 560 8.28 23.35 19.98
N LYS A 561 8.88 23.17 21.16
CA LYS A 561 9.89 22.12 21.38
C LYS A 561 9.30 20.70 21.38
N THR A 562 8.11 20.52 21.94
CA THR A 562 7.55 19.20 22.24
C THR A 562 6.36 18.87 21.37
N HIS A 563 5.27 19.65 21.43
CA HIS A 563 4.04 19.34 20.71
C HIS A 563 4.28 19.32 19.20
N VAL A 564 4.98 20.32 18.68
CA VAL A 564 5.32 20.45 17.26
C VAL A 564 6.64 19.75 16.94
N GLY A 565 7.71 20.05 17.69
CA GLY A 565 9.04 19.48 17.46
C GLY A 565 9.07 17.96 17.45
N MET A 566 8.39 17.30 18.42
CA MET A 566 8.31 15.83 18.43
C MET A 566 7.39 15.30 17.33
N SER A 567 6.35 16.04 16.92
CA SER A 567 5.51 15.66 15.77
C SER A 567 6.31 15.59 14.48
N ILE A 568 7.14 16.61 14.22
CA ILE A 568 8.06 16.65 13.06
C ILE A 568 9.01 15.46 13.10
N GLN A 569 9.64 15.20 14.26
CA GLN A 569 10.52 14.04 14.43
C GLN A 569 9.79 12.71 14.19
N THR A 570 8.53 12.61 14.62
CA THR A 570 7.72 11.39 14.49
C THR A 570 7.45 11.08 13.01
N PHE A 571 7.03 12.08 12.22
CA PHE A 571 6.85 11.90 10.77
C PHE A 571 8.18 11.57 10.08
N ARG A 572 9.28 12.25 10.41
CA ARG A 572 10.62 11.93 9.87
C ARG A 572 11.08 10.51 10.22
N TYR A 573 10.83 10.07 11.44
CA TYR A 573 11.18 8.72 11.90
C TYR A 573 10.43 7.65 11.11
N PHE A 574 9.10 7.75 11.02
CA PHE A 574 8.29 6.77 10.31
C PHE A 574 8.40 6.85 8.78
N ALA A 575 8.69 8.02 8.21
CA ALA A 575 9.06 8.14 6.80
C ALA A 575 10.21 7.19 6.44
N GLY A 576 11.24 7.14 7.30
CA GLY A 576 12.39 6.25 7.14
C GLY A 576 12.06 4.75 7.24
N TRP A 577 10.91 4.38 7.81
CA TRP A 577 10.48 2.99 7.95
C TRP A 577 9.77 2.41 6.73
N CYS A 578 9.22 3.26 5.85
CA CYS A 578 8.36 2.81 4.76
C CYS A 578 9.02 1.71 3.90
N ASP A 579 10.30 1.86 3.56
CA ASP A 579 11.07 0.89 2.76
C ASP A 579 11.91 -0.10 3.60
N LYS A 580 11.73 -0.12 4.92
CA LYS A 580 12.44 -1.01 5.87
C LYS A 580 11.51 -2.00 6.57
N ILE A 581 10.22 -1.98 6.24
CA ILE A 581 9.26 -3.00 6.65
C ILE A 581 9.55 -4.29 5.89
N GLN A 582 9.97 -5.35 6.61
CA GLN A 582 10.37 -6.62 6.02
C GLN A 582 9.50 -7.79 6.52
N GLY A 583 9.33 -8.79 5.66
CA GLY A 583 8.88 -10.13 6.05
C GLY A 583 10.03 -11.05 6.46
N CYS A 584 9.78 -12.35 6.49
CA CYS A 584 10.77 -13.37 6.86
C CYS A 584 10.71 -14.56 5.91
N THR A 585 11.80 -15.31 5.77
CA THR A 585 11.80 -16.67 5.20
C THR A 585 11.81 -17.68 6.34
N ILE A 586 11.03 -18.76 6.22
CA ILE A 586 10.77 -19.70 7.33
C ILE A 586 11.22 -21.12 6.91
N PRO A 587 12.16 -21.74 7.65
CA PRO A 587 12.65 -23.09 7.35
C PRO A 587 11.68 -24.17 7.85
N ILE A 588 10.53 -24.31 7.18
CA ILE A 588 9.54 -25.33 7.52
C ILE A 588 10.02 -26.75 7.15
N ASN A 589 9.39 -27.75 7.77
CA ASN A 589 9.59 -29.15 7.38
C ASN A 589 9.26 -29.34 5.90
N GLN A 590 10.07 -30.15 5.23
CA GLN A 590 9.96 -30.39 3.79
C GLN A 590 9.01 -31.56 3.52
N ALA A 591 8.11 -31.41 2.55
CA ALA A 591 7.25 -32.47 2.03
C ALA A 591 8.03 -33.43 1.12
N ARG A 592 8.95 -34.21 1.70
CA ARG A 592 9.89 -35.06 0.96
C ARG A 592 9.15 -36.04 0.02
N PRO A 593 9.64 -36.26 -1.23
CA PRO A 593 10.94 -35.83 -1.76
C PRO A 593 11.01 -34.36 -2.23
N ASN A 594 9.87 -33.67 -2.33
CA ASN A 594 9.75 -32.29 -2.76
C ASN A 594 10.39 -31.31 -1.76
N ARG A 595 10.44 -30.03 -2.14
CA ARG A 595 10.90 -28.92 -1.28
C ARG A 595 9.78 -27.93 -1.04
N ASN A 596 9.88 -27.16 0.03
CA ASN A 596 8.97 -26.07 0.31
C ASN A 596 9.72 -24.78 0.62
N LEU A 597 9.25 -23.67 0.04
CA LEU A 597 9.64 -22.31 0.34
C LEU A 597 8.49 -21.61 1.06
N THR A 598 8.72 -21.22 2.32
CA THR A 598 7.77 -20.38 3.06
C THR A 598 8.39 -19.02 3.33
N PHE A 599 7.64 -17.96 3.04
CA PHE A 599 8.00 -16.60 3.41
C PHE A 599 6.77 -15.78 3.83
N THR A 600 6.99 -14.67 4.51
CA THR A 600 5.92 -13.76 4.92
C THR A 600 5.98 -12.44 4.15
N LYS A 601 4.81 -11.85 3.91
CA LYS A 601 4.63 -10.49 3.41
C LYS A 601 3.98 -9.65 4.51
N LYS A 602 4.52 -8.45 4.75
CA LYS A 602 3.90 -7.42 5.58
C LYS A 602 3.05 -6.54 4.68
N GLU A 603 1.74 -6.51 4.91
CA GLU A 603 0.78 -5.75 4.12
C GLU A 603 0.07 -4.72 5.01
N PRO A 604 -0.36 -3.57 4.47
CA PRO A 604 -1.21 -2.64 5.21
C PRO A 604 -2.51 -3.32 5.66
N ILE A 605 -3.08 -2.86 6.76
CA ILE A 605 -4.38 -3.33 7.24
C ILE A 605 -5.52 -2.84 6.33
N GLY A 606 -5.49 -1.58 5.90
CA GLY A 606 -6.54 -0.92 5.10
C GLY A 606 -6.94 0.43 5.72
N VAL A 607 -8.25 0.73 5.70
CA VAL A 607 -8.77 1.97 6.32
C VAL A 607 -8.66 1.90 7.84
N CYS A 608 -8.03 2.91 8.45
CA CYS A 608 -7.86 3.05 9.89
C CYS A 608 -8.68 4.23 10.44
N GLY A 609 -9.43 4.01 11.50
CA GLY A 609 -10.01 5.07 12.33
C GLY A 609 -9.05 5.42 13.46
N ILE A 610 -8.72 6.70 13.65
CA ILE A 610 -7.84 7.15 14.73
C ILE A 610 -8.59 8.20 15.56
N VAL A 611 -8.66 7.98 16.87
CA VAL A 611 -9.32 8.90 17.82
C VAL A 611 -8.30 9.33 18.86
N ILE A 612 -8.05 10.63 18.95
CA ILE A 612 -6.97 11.21 19.77
C ILE A 612 -7.50 12.05 20.94
N PRO A 613 -6.73 12.16 22.04
CA PRO A 613 -7.06 13.00 23.19
C PRO A 613 -6.73 14.47 22.92
N TRP A 614 -6.97 15.32 23.92
CA TRP A 614 -6.86 16.78 23.86
C TRP A 614 -5.59 17.36 24.50
N ASN A 615 -4.78 16.55 25.18
CA ASN A 615 -3.67 17.03 26.00
C ASN A 615 -2.40 17.40 25.23
N TYR A 616 -2.14 16.69 24.11
CA TYR A 616 -1.16 17.07 23.10
C TYR A 616 -1.76 16.86 21.70
N PRO A 617 -2.68 17.72 21.25
CA PRO A 617 -3.50 17.48 20.06
C PRO A 617 -2.68 17.10 18.82
N LEU A 618 -1.68 17.91 18.45
CA LEU A 618 -0.86 17.63 17.26
C LEU A 618 0.10 16.44 17.48
N MET A 619 0.65 16.31 18.68
CA MET A 619 1.62 15.24 18.99
C MET A 619 0.98 13.86 18.97
N MET A 620 -0.21 13.71 19.56
CA MET A 620 -0.93 12.43 19.55
C MET A 620 -1.48 12.11 18.16
N LEU A 621 -1.87 13.12 17.38
CA LEU A 621 -2.13 12.96 15.96
C LEU A 621 -0.91 12.37 15.26
N ALA A 622 0.27 12.97 15.44
CA ALA A 622 1.50 12.55 14.77
C ALA A 622 1.93 11.13 15.16
N TRP A 623 1.90 10.79 16.45
CA TRP A 623 2.27 9.47 16.96
C TRP A 623 1.50 8.33 16.28
N LYS A 624 0.18 8.47 16.17
CA LYS A 624 -0.67 7.43 15.58
C LYS A 624 -0.65 7.48 14.05
N THR A 625 -0.73 8.68 13.48
CA THR A 625 -0.91 8.86 12.04
C THR A 625 0.36 8.55 11.25
N ALA A 626 1.54 8.92 11.75
CA ALA A 626 2.79 8.68 11.05
C ALA A 626 3.08 7.17 10.85
N ALA A 627 2.90 6.36 11.90
CA ALA A 627 3.05 4.91 11.80
C ALA A 627 1.99 4.28 10.88
N CYS A 628 0.75 4.75 10.96
CA CYS A 628 -0.37 4.32 10.11
C CYS A 628 -0.07 4.55 8.62
N LEU A 629 0.35 5.77 8.27
CA LEU A 629 0.68 6.17 6.91
C LEU A 629 1.94 5.44 6.41
N ALA A 630 3.00 5.35 7.21
CA ALA A 630 4.22 4.65 6.81
C ALA A 630 3.96 3.17 6.46
N ALA A 631 3.08 2.51 7.21
CA ALA A 631 2.63 1.15 6.93
C ALA A 631 1.75 1.02 5.66
N GLY A 632 1.32 2.14 5.05
CA GLY A 632 0.57 2.17 3.79
C GLY A 632 -0.94 2.18 3.93
N ASN A 633 -1.45 2.50 5.12
CA ASN A 633 -2.88 2.62 5.37
C ASN A 633 -3.39 4.01 4.99
N THR A 634 -4.71 4.15 4.87
CA THR A 634 -5.41 5.45 4.84
C THR A 634 -6.10 5.68 6.18
N VAL A 635 -6.37 6.94 6.51
CA VAL A 635 -6.84 7.33 7.85
C VAL A 635 -8.08 8.23 7.81
N VAL A 636 -9.02 7.93 8.70
CA VAL A 636 -10.05 8.88 9.15
C VAL A 636 -9.78 9.22 10.61
N LEU A 637 -9.36 10.46 10.86
CA LEU A 637 -8.93 10.94 12.16
C LEU A 637 -10.00 11.81 12.81
N LYS A 638 -10.24 11.54 14.09
CA LYS A 638 -11.14 12.28 14.96
C LYS A 638 -10.30 13.01 16.03
N PRO A 639 -10.09 14.33 15.93
CA PRO A 639 -9.46 15.12 17.00
C PRO A 639 -10.41 15.30 18.19
N ALA A 640 -9.90 15.42 19.42
CA ALA A 640 -10.76 15.74 20.56
C ALA A 640 -11.58 17.01 20.28
N GLN A 641 -12.85 17.04 20.70
CA GLN A 641 -13.78 18.11 20.30
C GLN A 641 -13.27 19.49 20.77
N VAL A 642 -12.63 19.54 21.94
CA VAL A 642 -12.12 20.76 22.56
C VAL A 642 -10.81 21.27 21.96
N THR A 643 -10.15 20.52 21.07
CA THR A 643 -8.85 20.91 20.47
C THR A 643 -8.73 20.47 18.99
N PRO A 644 -9.53 21.02 18.07
CA PRO A 644 -9.53 20.60 16.68
C PRO A 644 -8.49 21.31 15.79
N LEU A 645 -7.98 22.48 16.19
CA LEU A 645 -7.43 23.46 15.25
C LEU A 645 -6.10 23.04 14.63
N THR A 646 -5.18 22.45 15.41
CA THR A 646 -3.92 21.96 14.85
C THR A 646 -4.09 20.72 13.98
N ALA A 647 -5.14 19.92 14.21
CA ALA A 647 -5.46 18.79 13.36
C ALA A 647 -5.94 19.25 11.97
N VAL A 648 -6.83 20.24 11.89
CA VAL A 648 -7.28 20.78 10.60
C VAL A 648 -6.19 21.60 9.90
N LYS A 649 -5.32 22.29 10.63
CA LYS A 649 -4.10 22.90 10.07
C LYS A 649 -3.13 21.85 9.51
N PHE A 650 -2.97 20.72 10.19
CA PHE A 650 -2.20 19.59 9.68
C PHE A 650 -2.80 19.03 8.37
N ALA A 651 -4.13 19.01 8.23
CA ALA A 651 -4.80 18.61 6.99
C ALA A 651 -4.38 19.49 5.80
N GLU A 652 -4.38 20.82 5.97
CA GLU A 652 -3.89 21.78 4.97
C GLU A 652 -2.45 21.49 4.56
N LEU A 653 -1.56 21.27 5.54
CA LEU A 653 -0.15 20.94 5.28
C LEU A 653 0.01 19.59 4.57
N SER A 654 -0.85 18.61 4.88
CA SER A 654 -0.86 17.31 4.21
C SER A 654 -1.30 17.39 2.75
N ALA A 655 -2.28 18.24 2.44
CA ALA A 655 -2.68 18.53 1.07
C ALA A 655 -1.52 19.20 0.31
N ARG A 656 -0.89 20.24 0.88
CA ARG A 656 0.28 20.92 0.28
C ARG A 656 1.51 20.03 0.15
N ALA A 657 1.63 19.00 0.99
CA ALA A 657 2.67 18.00 0.85
C ALA A 657 2.47 17.12 -0.40
N GLY A 658 1.27 17.10 -0.99
CA GLY A 658 0.93 16.30 -2.18
C GLY A 658 0.45 14.90 -1.81
N PHE A 659 -0.17 14.72 -0.63
CA PHE A 659 -0.81 13.44 -0.31
C PHE A 659 -2.00 13.22 -1.25
N PRO A 660 -2.16 12.01 -1.84
CA PRO A 660 -3.32 11.72 -2.66
C PRO A 660 -4.64 11.98 -1.90
N LYS A 661 -5.63 12.54 -2.61
CA LYS A 661 -6.97 12.83 -2.06
C LYS A 661 -7.54 11.58 -1.37
N GLY A 662 -8.06 11.76 -0.15
CA GLY A 662 -8.68 10.69 0.65
C GLY A 662 -7.72 9.86 1.51
N VAL A 663 -6.40 9.98 1.37
CA VAL A 663 -5.44 9.27 2.25
C VAL A 663 -5.57 9.72 3.70
N ILE A 664 -5.77 11.02 3.91
CA ILE A 664 -5.98 11.64 5.22
C ILE A 664 -7.35 12.33 5.20
N ASN A 665 -8.19 12.04 6.19
CA ASN A 665 -9.47 12.69 6.41
C ASN A 665 -9.58 13.07 7.90
N ILE A 666 -10.07 14.26 8.22
CA ILE A 666 -10.12 14.78 9.58
C ILE A 666 -11.53 15.31 9.89
N LEU A 667 -12.12 14.76 10.96
CA LEU A 667 -13.51 15.00 11.35
C LEU A 667 -13.60 15.57 12.77
N PRO A 668 -13.48 16.89 12.96
CA PRO A 668 -13.87 17.53 14.20
C PRO A 668 -15.32 17.22 14.57
N GLY A 669 -15.58 16.94 15.85
CA GLY A 669 -16.93 16.70 16.34
C GLY A 669 -17.02 15.82 17.58
N SER A 670 -18.22 15.35 17.90
CA SER A 670 -18.48 14.57 19.11
C SER A 670 -17.82 13.19 19.08
N GLY A 671 -17.18 12.80 20.18
CA GLY A 671 -16.62 11.46 20.37
C GLY A 671 -17.69 10.36 20.34
N SER A 672 -18.85 10.60 20.96
CA SER A 672 -19.96 9.63 21.00
C SER A 672 -20.67 9.45 19.67
N LEU A 673 -20.49 10.37 18.73
CA LEU A 673 -21.05 10.27 17.37
C LEU A 673 -20.00 9.76 16.38
N VAL A 674 -18.91 10.52 16.20
CA VAL A 674 -17.87 10.20 15.21
C VAL A 674 -17.07 8.98 15.62
N GLY A 675 -16.60 8.94 16.88
CA GLY A 675 -15.81 7.83 17.40
C GLY A 675 -16.59 6.52 17.45
N GLN A 676 -17.86 6.58 17.87
CA GLN A 676 -18.77 5.42 17.84
C GLN A 676 -18.99 4.95 16.39
N ARG A 677 -19.32 5.86 15.47
CA ARG A 677 -19.56 5.47 14.07
C ARG A 677 -18.33 4.85 13.41
N LEU A 678 -17.12 5.39 13.65
CA LEU A 678 -15.86 4.77 13.19
C LEU A 678 -15.68 3.37 13.77
N SER A 679 -16.01 3.17 15.05
CA SER A 679 -15.92 1.88 15.73
C SER A 679 -16.92 0.86 15.18
N ASP A 680 -18.06 1.30 14.66
CA ASP A 680 -19.12 0.45 14.09
C ASP A 680 -18.97 0.22 12.59
N HIS A 681 -18.24 1.08 11.87
CA HIS A 681 -18.20 1.07 10.41
C HIS A 681 -17.59 -0.24 9.85
N PRO A 682 -18.23 -0.89 8.84
CA PRO A 682 -17.78 -2.17 8.31
C PRO A 682 -16.49 -2.11 7.47
N ASP A 683 -16.21 -0.97 6.83
CA ASP A 683 -15.00 -0.78 6.03
C ASP A 683 -13.77 -0.32 6.84
N VAL A 684 -13.95 0.11 8.09
CA VAL A 684 -12.82 0.40 8.97
C VAL A 684 -12.25 -0.92 9.48
N ARG A 685 -10.93 -1.12 9.34
CA ARG A 685 -10.24 -2.38 9.67
C ARG A 685 -9.36 -2.30 10.92
N LYS A 686 -9.05 -1.09 11.37
CA LYS A 686 -8.37 -0.84 12.63
C LYS A 686 -8.89 0.43 13.32
N LEU A 687 -9.05 0.39 14.64
CA LEU A 687 -9.16 1.56 15.50
C LEU A 687 -7.88 1.77 16.33
N GLY A 688 -7.32 2.97 16.27
CA GLY A 688 -6.31 3.45 17.22
C GLY A 688 -6.94 4.47 18.15
N PHE A 689 -7.07 4.15 19.44
CA PHE A 689 -7.70 5.03 20.43
C PHE A 689 -6.72 5.37 21.56
N THR A 690 -6.68 6.65 21.90
CA THR A 690 -6.14 7.12 23.18
C THR A 690 -7.20 7.95 23.90
N GLY A 691 -7.41 7.66 25.19
CA GLY A 691 -8.37 8.39 26.02
C GLY A 691 -8.68 7.68 27.34
N SER A 692 -9.85 7.93 27.92
CA SER A 692 -10.21 7.32 29.20
C SER A 692 -10.54 5.84 29.07
N THR A 693 -10.31 5.10 30.16
CA THR A 693 -10.53 3.64 30.23
C THR A 693 -11.94 3.22 29.87
N GLU A 694 -12.95 3.94 30.37
CA GLU A 694 -14.36 3.62 30.13
C GLU A 694 -14.74 3.76 28.65
N ILE A 695 -14.25 4.81 27.98
CA ILE A 695 -14.47 4.98 26.54
C ILE A 695 -13.67 3.95 25.72
N GLY A 696 -12.45 3.61 26.15
CA GLY A 696 -11.65 2.56 25.54
C GLY A 696 -12.35 1.19 25.55
N LYS A 697 -12.95 0.82 26.69
CA LYS A 697 -13.78 -0.40 26.83
C LYS A 697 -14.97 -0.38 25.86
N GLN A 698 -15.65 0.76 25.73
CA GLN A 698 -16.77 0.91 24.80
C GLN A 698 -16.33 0.76 23.33
N ILE A 699 -15.20 1.37 22.95
CA ILE A 699 -14.64 1.26 21.59
C ILE A 699 -14.25 -0.18 21.30
N MET A 700 -13.55 -0.85 22.21
CA MET A 700 -13.16 -2.25 22.06
C MET A 700 -14.38 -3.16 21.89
N LYS A 701 -15.43 -2.95 22.70
CA LYS A 701 -16.71 -3.67 22.58
C LYS A 701 -17.34 -3.47 21.20
N SER A 702 -17.40 -2.22 20.73
CA SER A 702 -17.98 -1.89 19.41
C SER A 702 -17.18 -2.50 18.27
N CYS A 703 -15.84 -2.50 18.36
CA CYS A 703 -14.96 -3.16 17.40
C CYS A 703 -15.22 -4.67 17.33
N ALA A 704 -15.41 -5.32 18.48
CA ALA A 704 -15.70 -6.76 18.57
C ALA A 704 -17.07 -7.11 17.97
N ILE A 705 -18.10 -6.32 18.27
CA ILE A 705 -19.49 -6.57 17.82
C ILE A 705 -19.67 -6.33 16.33
N SER A 706 -18.98 -5.34 15.75
CA SER A 706 -19.22 -4.90 14.38
C SER A 706 -18.60 -5.84 13.33
N ASN A 707 -17.28 -5.88 13.22
CA ASN A 707 -16.58 -6.60 12.15
C ASN A 707 -15.21 -7.17 12.59
N VAL A 708 -14.97 -7.28 13.91
CA VAL A 708 -13.72 -7.79 14.50
C VAL A 708 -12.48 -7.00 14.00
N LYS A 709 -12.67 -5.69 13.76
CA LYS A 709 -11.57 -4.80 13.42
C LYS A 709 -10.51 -4.79 14.53
N LYS A 710 -9.24 -4.71 14.16
CA LYS A 710 -8.13 -4.60 15.13
C LYS A 710 -8.31 -3.33 15.97
N VAL A 711 -7.88 -3.35 17.22
CA VAL A 711 -7.92 -2.19 18.09
C VAL A 711 -6.61 -2.08 18.87
N SER A 712 -6.08 -0.87 19.01
CA SER A 712 -5.03 -0.53 19.98
C SER A 712 -5.55 0.55 20.92
N LEU A 713 -5.28 0.39 22.21
CA LEU A 713 -5.84 1.20 23.28
C LEU A 713 -4.69 1.71 24.15
N GLU A 714 -4.52 3.01 24.26
CA GLU A 714 -3.71 3.62 25.29
C GLU A 714 -4.63 4.43 26.21
N LEU A 715 -4.75 3.95 27.45
CA LEU A 715 -5.73 4.39 28.43
C LEU A 715 -5.00 4.93 29.66
N GLY A 716 -5.75 5.64 30.52
CA GLY A 716 -5.22 6.41 31.65
C GLY A 716 -4.16 5.74 32.53
N GLY A 717 -3.50 6.55 33.34
CA GLY A 717 -2.39 6.13 34.19
C GLY A 717 -2.52 6.60 35.64
N LYS A 718 -1.98 5.79 36.57
CA LYS A 718 -1.66 6.22 37.94
C LYS A 718 -0.20 5.91 38.26
N SER A 719 0.67 6.40 37.37
CA SER A 719 2.08 6.01 37.29
C SER A 719 2.84 6.30 38.60
N PRO A 720 3.51 5.31 39.21
CA PRO A 720 4.29 5.51 40.42
C PRO A 720 5.71 6.00 40.11
N LEU A 721 6.21 6.94 40.89
CA LEU A 721 7.62 7.35 40.93
C LEU A 721 8.19 7.06 42.32
N ILE A 722 9.18 6.17 42.41
CA ILE A 722 9.83 5.77 43.67
C ILE A 722 11.15 6.53 43.82
N ILE A 723 11.34 7.25 44.92
CA ILE A 723 12.52 8.09 45.19
C ILE A 723 13.22 7.57 46.45
N PHE A 724 14.38 6.94 46.26
CA PHE A 724 15.21 6.42 47.35
C PHE A 724 16.12 7.50 47.95
N SER A 725 16.48 7.34 49.22
CA SER A 725 17.29 8.29 49.99
C SER A 725 18.71 8.51 49.43
N ASP A 726 19.23 7.55 48.65
CA ASP A 726 20.55 7.62 48.03
C ASP A 726 20.59 8.37 46.68
N CYS A 727 19.44 8.88 46.22
CA CYS A 727 19.36 9.60 44.95
C CYS A 727 20.12 10.93 44.99
N ASP A 728 20.28 11.56 43.83
CA ASP A 728 20.65 12.96 43.74
C ASP A 728 19.42 13.81 44.06
N LEU A 729 19.33 14.37 45.27
CA LEU A 729 18.15 15.10 45.74
C LEU A 729 17.79 16.29 44.83
N ASP A 730 18.77 17.07 44.36
CA ASP A 730 18.51 18.23 43.50
C ASP A 730 17.98 17.82 42.13
N LYS A 731 18.46 16.69 41.59
CA LYS A 731 17.86 16.11 40.38
C LYS A 731 16.49 15.51 40.66
N ALA A 732 16.30 14.84 41.80
CA ALA A 732 15.05 14.22 42.17
C ALA A 732 13.92 15.24 42.34
N VAL A 733 14.19 16.40 42.97
CA VAL A 733 13.21 17.51 43.08
C VAL A 733 12.85 18.02 41.68
N ARG A 734 13.84 18.36 40.84
CA ARG A 734 13.57 18.87 39.47
C ARG A 734 12.81 17.87 38.60
N MET A 735 13.23 16.60 38.59
CA MET A 735 12.59 15.56 37.79
C MET A 735 11.26 15.10 38.37
N GLY A 736 11.11 15.10 39.69
CA GLY A 736 9.83 14.87 40.37
C GLY A 736 8.81 15.95 40.02
N MET A 737 9.20 17.22 40.05
CA MET A 737 8.37 18.31 39.57
C MET A 737 8.01 18.16 38.09
N SER A 738 9.00 17.88 37.22
CA SER A 738 8.74 17.63 35.81
C SER A 738 7.76 16.47 35.61
N SER A 739 7.89 15.39 36.38
CA SER A 739 7.03 14.20 36.27
C SER A 739 5.55 14.49 36.53
N VAL A 740 5.23 15.57 37.25
CA VAL A 740 3.85 15.94 37.61
C VAL A 740 3.37 17.18 36.86
N PHE A 741 4.17 18.25 36.85
CA PHE A 741 3.72 19.57 36.40
C PHE A 741 4.00 19.85 34.92
N PHE A 742 4.75 18.99 34.24
CA PHE A 742 5.01 19.13 32.80
C PHE A 742 3.69 19.12 32.01
N ASN A 743 3.58 20.04 31.04
CA ASN A 743 2.35 20.31 30.30
C ASN A 743 1.13 20.45 31.24
N LYS A 744 1.33 21.16 32.36
CA LYS A 744 0.33 21.41 33.40
C LYS A 744 -0.40 20.15 33.87
N GLY A 745 0.30 19.02 33.91
CA GLY A 745 -0.16 17.73 34.41
C GLY A 745 -1.11 16.94 33.51
N GLU A 746 -1.52 17.53 32.38
CA GLU A 746 -2.31 16.84 31.36
C GLU A 746 -1.37 15.99 30.50
N ASN A 747 -0.94 14.89 31.08
CA ASN A 747 0.10 14.04 30.54
C ASN A 747 -0.17 12.61 30.99
N CYS A 748 -0.43 11.69 30.06
CA CYS A 748 -0.82 10.31 30.38
C CYS A 748 0.24 9.58 31.22
N ILE A 749 1.53 9.91 31.03
CA ILE A 749 2.61 9.31 31.81
C ILE A 749 2.91 10.03 33.12
N ALA A 750 2.20 11.10 33.47
CA ALA A 750 2.45 11.87 34.69
C ALA A 750 2.55 10.96 35.92
N ALA A 751 3.51 11.26 36.80
CA ALA A 751 3.67 10.52 38.04
C ALA A 751 2.52 10.83 38.99
N GLY A 752 1.44 10.06 38.87
CA GLY A 752 0.23 10.23 39.67
C GLY A 752 0.42 9.86 41.15
N ARG A 753 1.55 9.23 41.52
CA ARG A 753 1.98 9.01 42.90
C ARG A 753 3.50 9.08 43.01
N LEU A 754 3.99 9.77 44.02
CA LEU A 754 5.40 9.77 44.41
C LEU A 754 5.54 9.03 45.74
N PHE A 755 6.39 8.00 45.76
CA PHE A 755 6.79 7.31 46.98
C PHE A 755 8.18 7.79 47.35
N VAL A 756 8.31 8.51 48.46
CA VAL A 756 9.59 9.10 48.90
C VAL A 756 10.04 8.41 50.20
N GLU A 757 11.29 7.99 50.23
CA GLU A 757 11.86 7.30 51.39
C GLU A 757 11.82 8.20 52.62
N GLU A 758 11.43 7.65 53.77
CA GLU A 758 11.12 8.38 54.99
C GLU A 758 12.19 9.41 55.41
N SER A 759 13.47 9.04 55.32
CA SER A 759 14.59 9.92 55.71
C SER A 759 14.80 11.13 54.79
N LEU A 760 14.29 11.08 53.56
CA LEU A 760 14.41 12.13 52.55
C LEU A 760 13.13 12.97 52.42
N HIS A 761 11.99 12.44 52.86
CA HIS A 761 10.66 12.98 52.58
C HIS A 761 10.52 14.47 52.91
N ASP A 762 10.82 14.89 54.14
CA ASP A 762 10.51 16.26 54.58
C ASP A 762 11.37 17.29 53.85
N THR A 763 12.65 17.00 53.64
CA THR A 763 13.55 17.85 52.86
C THR A 763 13.13 17.90 51.39
N PHE A 764 12.68 16.79 50.81
CA PHE A 764 12.15 16.75 49.45
C PHE A 764 10.91 17.62 49.30
N VAL A 765 9.91 17.47 50.19
CA VAL A 765 8.67 18.26 50.18
C VAL A 765 8.98 19.75 50.33
N GLN A 766 9.85 20.12 51.27
CA GLN A 766 10.26 21.52 51.45
C GLN A 766 10.83 22.10 50.16
N ARG A 767 11.79 21.42 49.51
CA ARG A 767 12.41 21.90 48.27
C ARG A 767 11.43 21.95 47.11
N VAL A 768 10.51 20.99 47.00
CA VAL A 768 9.43 21.03 46.00
C VAL A 768 8.57 22.28 46.19
N VAL A 769 8.15 22.60 47.42
CA VAL A 769 7.35 23.80 47.69
C VAL A 769 8.11 25.09 47.36
N GLU A 770 9.42 25.15 47.66
CA GLU A 770 10.28 26.28 47.29
C GLU A 770 10.35 26.49 45.78
N GLU A 771 10.44 25.42 45.00
CA GLU A 771 10.47 25.50 43.54
C GLU A 771 9.08 25.76 42.93
N VAL A 772 8.00 25.18 43.47
CA VAL A 772 6.62 25.47 43.04
C VAL A 772 6.30 26.96 43.15
N LYS A 773 6.76 27.63 44.20
CA LYS A 773 6.59 29.08 44.39
C LYS A 773 7.31 29.93 43.32
N LYS A 774 8.29 29.36 42.62
CA LYS A 774 9.03 30.05 41.54
C LYS A 774 8.34 29.91 40.18
N MET A 775 7.41 28.96 40.02
CA MET A 775 6.74 28.72 38.74
C MET A 775 5.87 29.92 38.34
N LYS A 776 6.12 30.48 37.16
CA LYS A 776 5.31 31.58 36.64
C LYS A 776 4.04 31.04 35.96
N ILE A 777 2.89 31.30 36.59
CA ILE A 777 1.56 31.01 36.03
C ILE A 777 1.12 32.17 35.13
N GLY A 778 0.83 31.91 33.86
CA GLY A 778 0.68 33.00 32.89
C GLY A 778 0.03 32.64 31.57
N ASP A 779 -0.09 33.67 30.73
CA ASP A 779 -0.47 33.49 29.33
C ASP A 779 0.53 32.53 28.67
N PRO A 780 0.09 31.45 28.00
CA PRO A 780 0.95 30.52 27.29
C PRO A 780 1.88 31.17 26.26
N LEU A 781 1.53 32.35 25.73
CA LEU A 781 2.33 33.07 24.75
C LEU A 781 3.41 33.96 25.40
N ASP A 782 3.32 34.26 26.70
CA ASP A 782 4.42 34.93 27.42
C ASP A 782 5.59 33.95 27.56
N ARG A 783 6.76 34.32 27.02
CA ARG A 783 7.96 33.47 26.98
C ARG A 783 8.53 33.12 28.35
N SER A 784 8.12 33.83 29.40
CA SER A 784 8.52 33.56 30.79
C SER A 784 7.51 32.71 31.56
N THR A 785 6.37 32.35 30.97
CA THR A 785 5.40 31.44 31.59
C THR A 785 5.96 30.01 31.66
N ASP A 786 5.87 29.40 32.84
CA ASP A 786 6.20 27.99 33.07
C ASP A 786 4.94 27.12 33.09
N HIS A 787 3.81 27.68 33.53
CA HIS A 787 2.56 26.96 33.79
C HIS A 787 1.36 27.68 33.16
N GLY A 788 0.78 27.05 32.13
CA GLY A 788 -0.39 27.54 31.40
C GLY A 788 -1.73 27.16 32.05
N PRO A 789 -2.86 27.52 31.43
CA PRO A 789 -4.18 27.11 31.88
C PRO A 789 -4.41 25.61 31.62
N GLN A 790 -5.39 25.04 32.31
CA GLN A 790 -5.95 23.74 31.95
C GLN A 790 -6.75 23.84 30.65
N ASN A 791 -6.84 22.74 29.92
CA ASN A 791 -7.33 22.70 28.56
C ASN A 791 -8.77 23.21 28.38
N HIS A 792 -9.68 22.84 29.27
CA HIS A 792 -11.08 23.24 29.18
C HIS A 792 -11.78 23.23 30.55
N LYS A 793 -12.89 23.96 30.65
CA LYS A 793 -13.62 24.20 31.92
C LYS A 793 -14.00 22.93 32.67
N ALA A 794 -14.58 21.94 31.99
CA ALA A 794 -15.00 20.69 32.64
C ALA A 794 -13.81 19.93 33.28
N HIS A 795 -12.63 20.01 32.68
CA HIS A 795 -11.43 19.41 33.27
C HIS A 795 -10.96 20.17 34.52
N LEU A 796 -10.94 21.51 34.47
CA LEU A 796 -10.64 22.34 35.64
C LEU A 796 -11.59 22.03 36.81
N ASP A 797 -12.89 21.92 36.55
CA ASP A 797 -13.89 21.65 37.59
C ASP A 797 -13.63 20.27 38.24
N LYS A 798 -13.30 19.25 37.43
CA LYS A 798 -12.89 17.93 37.94
C LYS A 798 -11.65 18.01 38.85
N LEU A 799 -10.67 18.88 38.54
CA LEU A 799 -9.46 19.03 39.36
C LEU A 799 -9.72 19.69 40.71
N VAL A 800 -10.63 20.67 40.73
CA VAL A 800 -11.09 21.29 41.98
C VAL A 800 -11.78 20.23 42.86
N GLU A 801 -12.74 19.50 42.30
CA GLU A 801 -13.43 18.40 43.01
C GLU A 801 -12.45 17.31 43.49
N TYR A 802 -11.44 16.98 42.68
CA TYR A 802 -10.41 15.99 43.02
C TYR A 802 -9.62 16.41 44.26
N CYS A 803 -9.21 17.68 44.35
CA CYS A 803 -8.45 18.19 45.49
C CYS A 803 -9.31 18.34 46.74
N GLU A 804 -10.56 18.81 46.60
CA GLU A 804 -11.53 18.86 47.71
C GLU A 804 -11.75 17.47 48.31
N ARG A 805 -11.88 16.44 47.46
CA ARG A 805 -12.00 15.06 47.91
C ARG A 805 -10.74 14.55 48.61
N GLY A 806 -9.56 14.89 48.11
CA GLY A 806 -8.29 14.55 48.77
C GLY A 806 -8.18 15.10 50.21
N VAL A 807 -8.54 16.37 50.40
CA VAL A 807 -8.60 16.99 51.74
C VAL A 807 -9.66 16.31 52.62
N LYS A 808 -10.85 16.06 52.06
CA LYS A 808 -11.96 15.43 52.78
C LYS A 808 -11.62 14.01 53.28
N GLU A 809 -10.82 13.26 52.53
CA GLU A 809 -10.39 11.90 52.88
C GLU A 809 -9.14 11.87 53.79
N GLY A 810 -8.61 13.04 54.18
CA GLY A 810 -7.58 13.17 55.21
C GLY A 810 -6.15 13.35 54.71
N ALA A 811 -5.93 13.58 53.42
CA ALA A 811 -4.61 13.95 52.91
C ALA A 811 -4.26 15.41 53.26
N THR A 812 -2.98 15.69 53.50
CA THR A 812 -2.50 17.03 53.84
C THR A 812 -2.20 17.82 52.57
N LEU A 813 -3.01 18.85 52.28
CA LEU A 813 -2.76 19.81 51.19
C LEU A 813 -1.70 20.83 51.65
N VAL A 814 -0.49 20.72 51.10
CA VAL A 814 0.66 21.58 51.47
C VAL A 814 0.58 22.93 50.76
N CYS A 815 0.22 22.94 49.48
CA CYS A 815 -0.03 24.16 48.69
C CYS A 815 -0.92 23.87 47.48
N GLY A 816 -1.50 24.91 46.90
CA GLY A 816 -2.29 24.85 45.67
C GLY A 816 -3.69 24.28 45.86
N GLY A 817 -4.18 23.55 44.86
CA GLY A 817 -5.43 22.78 44.93
C GLY A 817 -6.70 23.59 44.57
N LYS A 818 -6.54 24.79 44.01
CA LYS A 818 -7.63 25.70 43.67
C LYS A 818 -7.48 26.26 42.26
N GLN A 819 -8.59 26.78 41.72
CA GLN A 819 -8.55 27.63 40.53
C GLN A 819 -7.83 28.94 40.87
N VAL A 820 -6.92 29.37 39.99
CA VAL A 820 -6.23 30.67 40.11
C VAL A 820 -7.25 31.77 39.82
N ASN A 821 -7.28 32.80 40.67
CA ASN A 821 -8.20 33.94 40.53
C ASN A 821 -7.78 34.89 39.38
N ARG A 822 -8.00 34.44 38.14
CA ARG A 822 -7.75 35.18 36.89
C ARG A 822 -8.68 34.66 35.78
N PRO A 823 -8.84 35.38 34.66
CA PRO A 823 -9.57 34.87 33.50
C PRO A 823 -8.98 33.55 32.98
N GLY A 824 -9.82 32.73 32.34
CA GLY A 824 -9.44 31.43 31.81
C GLY A 824 -9.49 30.30 32.85
N PHE A 825 -8.93 29.16 32.48
CA PHE A 825 -9.06 27.90 33.21
C PHE A 825 -7.79 27.50 33.96
N PHE A 826 -7.20 28.43 34.71
CA PHE A 826 -5.95 28.19 35.41
C PHE A 826 -6.14 27.44 36.74
N PHE A 827 -5.30 26.42 36.98
CA PHE A 827 -5.27 25.66 38.22
C PHE A 827 -3.90 25.77 38.89
N GLU A 828 -3.87 25.98 40.20
CA GLU A 828 -2.63 26.09 40.98
C GLU A 828 -1.91 24.74 41.04
N PRO A 829 -0.57 24.68 40.79
CA PRO A 829 0.21 23.48 41.07
C PRO A 829 0.02 23.04 42.53
N ALA A 830 -0.49 21.83 42.73
CA ALA A 830 -0.91 21.32 44.02
C ALA A 830 0.06 20.25 44.54
N VAL A 831 0.29 20.25 45.86
CA VAL A 831 1.12 19.24 46.54
C VAL A 831 0.36 18.66 47.72
N PHE A 832 0.11 17.36 47.69
CA PHE A 832 -0.44 16.57 48.78
C PHE A 832 0.62 15.69 49.42
N THR A 833 0.59 15.61 50.74
CA THR A 833 1.39 14.69 51.56
C THR A 833 0.48 13.87 52.48
N ASP A 834 1.06 12.93 53.22
CA ASP A 834 0.33 12.01 54.11
C ASP A 834 -0.75 11.19 53.38
N VAL A 835 -0.52 10.94 52.08
CA VAL A 835 -1.44 10.18 51.25
C VAL A 835 -1.31 8.70 51.58
N GLN A 836 -2.44 8.09 51.92
CA GLN A 836 -2.55 6.65 52.20
C GLN A 836 -3.12 5.91 50.98
N ASP A 837 -2.74 4.64 50.82
CA ASP A 837 -3.00 3.88 49.60
C ASP A 837 -4.51 3.66 49.32
N HIS A 838 -5.37 3.76 50.33
CA HIS A 838 -6.84 3.62 50.20
C HIS A 838 -7.55 4.89 49.74
N MET A 839 -6.89 6.06 49.82
CA MET A 839 -7.50 7.34 49.46
C MET A 839 -7.80 7.38 47.96
N TYR A 840 -8.89 8.04 47.60
CA TYR A 840 -9.31 8.27 46.22
C TYR A 840 -8.18 8.86 45.37
N ILE A 841 -7.45 9.85 45.92
CA ILE A 841 -6.34 10.49 45.20
C ILE A 841 -5.13 9.56 45.02
N ALA A 842 -5.00 8.46 45.76
CA ALA A 842 -3.98 7.44 45.51
C ALA A 842 -4.38 6.48 44.38
N ILE A 843 -5.67 6.38 44.05
CA ILE A 843 -6.21 5.40 43.09
C ILE A 843 -6.52 6.05 41.75
N GLU A 844 -7.24 7.19 41.77
CA GLU A 844 -7.75 7.82 40.56
C GLU A 844 -6.75 8.76 39.90
N GLU A 845 -6.80 8.82 38.56
CA GLU A 845 -6.04 9.75 37.74
C GLU A 845 -6.63 11.17 37.84
N SER A 846 -5.80 12.14 38.26
CA SER A 846 -6.18 13.56 38.26
C SER A 846 -6.14 14.14 36.84
N PHE A 847 -5.09 13.80 36.10
CA PHE A 847 -4.72 14.36 34.80
C PHE A 847 -4.46 15.88 34.82
N GLY A 848 -4.06 16.41 35.98
CA GLY A 848 -3.69 17.80 36.19
C GLY A 848 -2.49 17.93 37.14
N PRO A 849 -2.07 19.15 37.49
CA PRO A 849 -0.79 19.43 38.13
C PRO A 849 -0.88 19.19 39.65
N VAL A 850 -1.14 17.94 40.05
CA VAL A 850 -1.36 17.53 41.44
C VAL A 850 -0.33 16.47 41.83
N MET A 851 0.65 16.86 42.66
CA MET A 851 1.69 15.97 43.18
C MET A 851 1.18 15.26 44.44
N ILE A 852 1.21 13.93 44.44
CA ILE A 852 0.57 13.10 45.46
C ILE A 852 1.64 12.24 46.10
N ILE A 853 2.03 12.59 47.34
CA ILE A 853 3.23 12.05 47.98
C ILE A 853 2.87 11.14 49.15
N SER A 854 3.45 9.94 49.13
CA SER A 854 3.40 8.97 50.23
C SER A 854 4.81 8.64 50.72
N ARG A 855 4.97 8.42 52.03
CA ARG A 855 6.22 7.90 52.60
C ARG A 855 6.35 6.40 52.40
N PHE A 856 7.57 5.87 52.37
CA PHE A 856 7.86 4.45 52.59
C PHE A 856 9.10 4.28 53.47
N GLN A 857 9.17 3.14 54.18
CA GLN A 857 10.23 2.88 55.15
C GLN A 857 11.59 2.62 54.45
N GLY A 858 12.66 3.16 55.02
CA GLY A 858 14.02 2.93 54.51
C GLY A 858 14.38 1.44 54.49
N GLY A 859 14.94 0.97 53.37
CA GLY A 859 15.28 -0.43 53.14
C GLY A 859 14.13 -1.34 52.70
N ASP A 860 12.87 -0.89 52.76
CA ASP A 860 11.70 -1.68 52.36
C ASP A 860 11.39 -1.56 50.85
N VAL A 861 12.25 -2.14 50.02
CA VAL A 861 12.13 -2.10 48.55
C VAL A 861 10.90 -2.88 48.06
N ASP A 862 10.64 -4.06 48.61
CA ASP A 862 9.53 -4.90 48.17
C ASP A 862 8.17 -4.37 48.64
N GLY A 863 8.08 -3.80 49.84
CA GLY A 863 6.86 -3.18 50.33
C GLY A 863 6.46 -1.94 49.51
N VAL A 864 7.41 -1.07 49.15
CA VAL A 864 7.10 0.06 48.24
C VAL A 864 6.73 -0.41 46.83
N LEU A 865 7.36 -1.48 46.31
CA LEU A 865 6.99 -2.09 45.04
C LEU A 865 5.56 -2.64 45.05
N GLN A 866 5.15 -3.31 46.13
CA GLN A 866 3.77 -3.80 46.27
C GLN A 866 2.76 -2.66 46.17
N ARG A 867 3.02 -1.55 46.87
CA ARG A 867 2.16 -0.35 46.85
C ARG A 867 2.18 0.34 45.50
N ALA A 868 3.36 0.49 44.89
CA ALA A 868 3.53 1.06 43.56
C ALA A 868 2.76 0.27 42.48
N ASN A 869 2.71 -1.06 42.60
CA ASN A 869 1.98 -1.94 41.69
C ASN A 869 0.51 -2.15 42.04
N ALA A 870 0.06 -1.73 43.24
CA ALA A 870 -1.33 -1.75 43.70
C ALA A 870 -2.14 -0.64 43.01
N THR A 871 -2.32 -0.83 41.71
CA THR A 871 -3.18 -0.04 40.82
C THR A 871 -3.56 -0.92 39.64
N GLU A 872 -4.78 -0.73 39.13
CA GLU A 872 -5.27 -1.37 37.91
C GLU A 872 -4.58 -0.84 36.64
N TYR A 873 -3.92 0.31 36.74
CA TYR A 873 -3.16 0.92 35.66
C TYR A 873 -1.74 0.37 35.54
N GLY A 874 -1.13 0.56 34.38
CA GLY A 874 0.22 0.06 34.06
C GLY A 874 0.86 0.80 32.90
N LEU A 875 0.70 2.13 32.83
CA LEU A 875 1.19 2.92 31.70
C LEU A 875 2.68 3.24 31.79
N ALA A 876 3.08 4.04 32.79
CA ALA A 876 4.46 4.40 33.04
C ALA A 876 4.81 4.25 34.54
N SER A 877 6.09 4.38 34.84
CA SER A 877 6.63 4.41 36.21
C SER A 877 8.04 4.99 36.20
N GLY A 878 8.59 5.28 37.38
CA GLY A 878 9.99 5.67 37.50
C GLY A 878 10.63 5.34 38.84
N VAL A 879 11.96 5.33 38.85
CA VAL A 879 12.77 5.13 40.04
C VAL A 879 14.00 6.05 40.05
N PHE A 880 14.21 6.76 41.16
CA PHE A 880 15.39 7.59 41.39
C PHE A 880 16.25 6.98 42.50
N THR A 881 17.45 6.56 42.13
CA THR A 881 18.44 5.94 43.04
C THR A 881 19.82 5.94 42.37
N ARG A 882 20.89 6.05 43.16
CA ARG A 882 22.27 5.89 42.64
C ARG A 882 22.73 4.43 42.65
N ASP A 883 22.07 3.57 43.42
CA ASP A 883 22.36 2.15 43.46
C ASP A 883 21.81 1.44 42.23
N ILE A 884 22.73 0.93 41.41
CA ILE A 884 22.40 0.19 40.18
C ILE A 884 21.61 -1.09 40.47
N SER A 885 21.85 -1.74 41.60
CA SER A 885 21.15 -2.97 41.99
C SER A 885 19.68 -2.68 42.25
N LYS A 886 19.39 -1.61 43.00
CA LYS A 886 18.02 -1.13 43.22
C LYS A 886 17.38 -0.66 41.92
N ALA A 887 18.09 0.11 41.10
CA ALA A 887 17.56 0.60 39.82
C ALA A 887 17.08 -0.55 38.91
N LEU A 888 17.93 -1.57 38.70
CA LEU A 888 17.60 -2.71 37.86
C LEU A 888 16.47 -3.55 38.48
N TYR A 889 16.60 -3.92 39.76
CA TYR A 889 15.59 -4.74 40.46
C TYR A 889 14.21 -4.08 40.48
N VAL A 890 14.13 -2.79 40.81
CA VAL A 890 12.86 -2.05 40.81
C VAL A 890 12.29 -1.97 39.39
N SER A 891 13.13 -1.76 38.38
CA SER A 891 12.66 -1.69 36.98
C SER A 891 12.09 -3.01 36.47
N GLU A 892 12.62 -4.15 36.91
CA GLU A 892 12.10 -5.48 36.56
C GLU A 892 10.76 -5.78 37.25
N ARG A 893 10.52 -5.19 38.43
CA ARG A 893 9.35 -5.48 39.27
C ARG A 893 8.18 -4.53 39.07
N LEU A 894 8.42 -3.31 38.59
CA LEU A 894 7.35 -2.37 38.24
C LEU A 894 6.49 -2.91 37.09
N GLN A 895 5.18 -2.99 37.30
CA GLN A 895 4.21 -3.51 36.34
C GLN A 895 3.67 -2.38 35.46
N ALA A 896 4.54 -1.78 34.64
CA ALA A 896 4.21 -0.69 33.73
C ALA A 896 4.87 -0.85 32.35
N GLY A 897 4.25 -0.29 31.32
CA GLY A 897 4.74 -0.34 29.95
C GLY A 897 6.06 0.40 29.70
N THR A 898 6.36 1.40 30.54
CA THR A 898 7.62 2.17 30.54
C THR A 898 8.12 2.36 31.97
N VAL A 899 9.43 2.19 32.18
CA VAL A 899 10.11 2.51 33.44
C VAL A 899 11.22 3.52 33.17
N PHE A 900 11.15 4.68 33.83
CA PHE A 900 12.22 5.68 33.77
C PHE A 900 13.17 5.56 34.97
N VAL A 901 14.48 5.51 34.72
CA VAL A 901 15.51 5.44 35.78
C VAL A 901 16.29 6.75 35.81
N ASN A 902 16.26 7.46 36.94
CA ASN A 902 16.94 8.77 37.14
C ASN A 902 16.57 9.86 36.11
N THR A 903 15.42 9.69 35.45
CA THR A 903 14.80 10.64 34.54
C THR A 903 13.28 10.41 34.54
N TYR A 904 12.52 11.26 33.88
CA TYR A 904 11.08 11.12 33.70
C TYR A 904 10.63 11.94 32.49
N ASN A 905 9.47 11.61 31.91
CA ASN A 905 8.97 12.22 30.66
C ASN A 905 9.92 12.09 29.46
N LYS A 906 10.92 11.20 29.54
CA LYS A 906 11.92 11.03 28.48
C LYS A 906 11.43 10.02 27.45
N THR A 907 10.38 10.39 26.72
CA THR A 907 9.96 9.65 25.52
C THR A 907 10.91 9.95 24.36
N ASP A 908 10.86 9.08 23.36
CA ASP A 908 11.61 9.21 22.12
C ASP A 908 10.83 8.54 21.00
N VAL A 909 10.88 9.08 19.79
CA VAL A 909 10.14 8.55 18.64
C VAL A 909 10.56 7.12 18.27
N ALA A 910 11.76 6.69 18.65
CA ALA A 910 12.24 5.33 18.46
C ALA A 910 11.90 4.36 19.61
N ALA A 911 11.48 4.87 20.77
CA ALA A 911 11.15 4.06 21.94
C ALA A 911 9.64 3.74 21.96
N PRO A 912 9.23 2.45 21.96
CA PRO A 912 7.82 2.10 21.93
C PRO A 912 7.12 2.53 23.23
N PHE A 913 5.91 3.05 23.10
CA PHE A 913 5.10 3.56 24.20
C PHE A 913 3.70 2.92 24.20
N GLY A 914 3.23 2.47 25.36
CA GLY A 914 1.87 1.95 25.55
C GLY A 914 1.77 1.11 26.82
N GLY A 915 0.57 0.97 27.37
CA GLY A 915 0.36 0.43 28.72
C GLY A 915 0.28 -1.09 28.85
N PHE A 916 0.20 -1.52 30.10
CA PHE A 916 -0.23 -2.84 30.56
C PHE A 916 -1.52 -2.72 31.39
N LYS A 917 -2.10 -3.85 31.78
CA LYS A 917 -3.31 -3.94 32.63
C LYS A 917 -4.47 -3.10 32.04
N GLN A 918 -5.17 -2.27 32.84
CA GLN A 918 -6.26 -1.42 32.37
C GLN A 918 -5.80 -0.16 31.63
N SER A 919 -4.48 0.12 31.53
CA SER A 919 -3.95 1.17 30.66
C SER A 919 -3.94 0.78 29.17
N GLY A 920 -4.47 -0.41 28.84
CA GLY A 920 -4.67 -0.86 27.47
C GLY A 920 -3.52 -1.71 26.93
N PHE A 921 -3.39 -1.73 25.60
CA PHE A 921 -2.45 -2.57 24.85
C PHE A 921 -2.20 -2.04 23.43
N GLY A 922 -1.12 -2.50 22.82
CA GLY A 922 -0.56 -1.95 21.59
C GLY A 922 0.45 -0.85 21.90
N LYS A 923 1.25 -0.48 20.89
CA LYS A 923 2.29 0.54 21.03
C LYS A 923 2.13 1.65 20.00
N ASP A 924 2.32 2.89 20.44
CA ASP A 924 2.71 4.01 19.59
C ASP A 924 4.24 4.15 19.62
N LEU A 925 4.81 4.87 18.65
CA LEU A 925 6.25 5.07 18.49
C LEU A 925 7.06 3.77 18.27
N GLY A 926 8.35 3.94 17.96
CA GLY A 926 9.26 2.84 17.74
C GLY A 926 8.88 1.95 16.56
N GLN A 927 9.65 0.88 16.36
CA GLN A 927 9.33 -0.11 15.33
C GLN A 927 8.03 -0.86 15.64
N GLU A 928 7.73 -1.08 16.93
CA GLU A 928 6.58 -1.88 17.35
C GLU A 928 5.24 -1.29 16.92
N ALA A 929 5.11 0.04 16.86
CA ALA A 929 3.89 0.67 16.36
C ALA A 929 3.55 0.25 14.92
N LEU A 930 4.53 -0.08 14.08
CA LEU A 930 4.24 -0.54 12.71
C LEU A 930 3.46 -1.86 12.70
N ASN A 931 3.69 -2.75 13.68
CA ASN A 931 3.00 -4.03 13.77
C ASN A 931 1.50 -3.85 14.03
N GLU A 932 1.13 -2.76 14.70
CA GLU A 932 -0.27 -2.40 14.93
C GLU A 932 -1.01 -2.02 13.65
N TYR A 933 -0.28 -1.57 12.63
CA TYR A 933 -0.79 -1.06 11.35
C TYR A 933 -0.51 -2.00 10.16
N LEU A 934 0.04 -3.19 10.42
CA LEU A 934 0.34 -4.21 9.42
C LEU A 934 -0.41 -5.53 9.68
N LYS A 935 -0.59 -6.31 8.62
CA LYS A 935 -0.97 -7.73 8.67
C LYS A 935 0.13 -8.58 8.04
N THR A 936 0.30 -9.79 8.55
CA THR A 936 1.31 -10.72 8.06
C THR A 936 0.62 -11.82 7.25
N LYS A 937 1.01 -11.96 5.97
CA LYS A 937 0.54 -13.03 5.08
C LYS A 937 1.66 -14.05 4.90
N ALA A 938 1.44 -15.30 5.29
CA ALA A 938 2.35 -16.39 5.00
C ALA A 938 2.06 -16.96 3.60
N VAL A 939 3.10 -17.14 2.80
CA VAL A 939 3.04 -17.76 1.47
C VAL A 939 3.94 -18.99 1.50
N THR A 940 3.37 -20.16 1.20
CA THR A 940 4.09 -21.43 1.14
C THR A 940 3.96 -22.00 -0.25
N ILE A 941 5.09 -22.34 -0.85
CA ILE A 941 5.20 -22.89 -2.21
C ILE A 941 5.88 -24.24 -2.09
N GLU A 942 5.29 -25.28 -2.67
CA GLU A 942 5.96 -26.57 -2.90
C GLU A 942 6.59 -26.57 -4.30
N TYR A 943 7.81 -27.08 -4.42
CA TYR A 943 8.58 -27.12 -5.68
C TYR A 943 9.56 -28.30 -5.76
#